data_AF-A0A6B1DBX1-F1
#
_entry.id   AF-A0A6B1DBX1-F1
#
_cell.length_a   1.000
_cell.length_b   1.000
_cell.length_c   1.000
_cell.angle_alpha   90.00
_cell.angle_beta   90.00
_cell.angle_gamma   90.00
#
_symmetry.space_group_name_H-M   'P 1'
#
loop_
_entity.id
_entity.type
_entity.pdbx_description
1 polymer ?
#
loop_
_entity_poly.entity_id
_entity_poly.type
_entity_poly.pdbx_seq_one_letter_code
_entity_poly.pdbx_strand_id
1 'polypeptide(L)'
;MSLRRHRRPVPFPAIPLLLCAVLFLGACVFQPIGPNASQGAGSAETVNPGLRWPRPPTAHPDPMGGVADIALINGMEEAFSCLAGGQPVYAVLQRNANVRNQPHTQGCHLGRVPAGTLVRVEAIFGQEQEFPFVSLDRSIGRISISTPGFDEDIQPLFEENCGACHSSVVQQADLQVTEYEPLMAGGLNGPVVEPGAPDASSLWTQIRSGAMPMVGELGDDEKALIYNWIVAGATRQGTEPAPAAAMWLRLSDEDFTRAPNECAQDGGTVPFVSAQLALPASCAAIPNADQIAAYLPKVEPASAAPAPASGDSPQNVDTSNDTNSGGNAEGNSQSGAAVAPPRGMAAGRVGIHVAPFNLSPPSESDPWLVPQGGFCAEQFLAEKLQDKFSITALTFAPDGRLFIALDHPATDNFDPNILYDPFHASRSLVIWHSVSRDSYYEILRESSRVTGMAWHAGALYLNRAGEVGRIVDGGGYEPLAGGFAVSGKDFHANNGLVISAGWLYISAGGVRDGYADGIIVLHDGELPAETLATNVAAGGNPFAARIVRARLDRLLAERSIGAFQTAARGVRNPYGIAVDPFGRIWFTDNGATNVHGDFNAGDEVDLLDPRTLSAAANAGDENATPYYGFPMALGGVNKDWWTAPVLVLPNSAAPTGITWAYDTIFFANYGRDPGLFRMANAGGRIIAERIMHNWPVQAVTTAPDGAVWIGTGTGGLFRLVPGCVG
;
A
#
# COMPACT_ATOMS: atom_id res chain seq x y z
N MET A 1 -7.48 55.91 18.32
CA MET A 1 -8.19 56.40 19.53
C MET A 1 -9.66 56.57 19.16
N SER A 2 -10.59 55.94 19.89
CA SER A 2 -12.07 56.01 19.77
C SER A 2 -12.73 55.98 18.37
N LEU A 3 -13.56 54.95 18.11
CA LEU A 3 -15.03 55.12 18.01
C LEU A 3 -15.74 53.75 17.95
N ARG A 4 -16.85 53.59 18.70
CA ARG A 4 -17.70 52.38 18.77
C ARG A 4 -19.18 52.77 18.61
N ARG A 5 -19.95 51.97 17.86
CA ARG A 5 -21.44 51.80 17.77
C ARG A 5 -21.82 51.58 16.30
N HIS A 6 -22.76 50.72 15.87
CA HIS A 6 -23.82 49.93 16.55
C HIS A 6 -23.81 48.45 16.00
N ARG A 7 -24.80 47.52 16.08
CA ARG A 7 -26.26 47.54 16.38
C ARG A 7 -26.75 46.15 16.90
N ARG A 8 -27.39 46.16 18.08
CA ARG A 8 -28.53 45.34 18.61
C ARG A 8 -28.80 43.87 18.15
N PRO A 9 -28.99 42.93 19.11
CA PRO A 9 -29.62 41.60 18.91
C PRO A 9 -30.98 41.43 19.64
N VAL A 10 -31.76 40.37 19.31
CA VAL A 10 -32.81 39.66 20.11
C VAL A 10 -33.42 38.51 19.24
N PRO A 11 -34.16 37.51 19.79
CA PRO A 11 -34.10 36.87 21.13
C PRO A 11 -34.14 35.30 21.08
N PHE A 12 -34.00 34.66 22.24
CA PHE A 12 -34.55 33.31 22.53
C PHE A 12 -35.23 33.31 23.93
N PRO A 13 -36.36 32.60 24.14
CA PRO A 13 -37.03 32.49 25.43
C PRO A 13 -36.41 31.40 26.34
N ALA A 14 -36.89 31.27 27.58
CA ALA A 14 -36.24 30.45 28.61
C ALA A 14 -37.22 29.78 29.60
N ILE A 15 -36.74 28.71 30.27
CA ILE A 15 -37.13 28.24 31.62
C ILE A 15 -38.53 27.57 31.71
N PRO A 16 -38.74 26.50 32.54
CA PRO A 16 -38.19 26.32 33.89
C PRO A 16 -37.58 24.96 34.29
N LEU A 17 -36.94 24.98 35.47
CA LEU A 17 -36.51 23.82 36.26
C LEU A 17 -37.71 23.16 36.97
N LEU A 18 -37.52 21.90 37.39
CA LEU A 18 -38.12 21.39 38.63
C LEU A 18 -37.02 20.71 39.48
N LEU A 19 -37.04 20.92 40.80
CA LEU A 19 -36.18 20.19 41.75
C LEU A 19 -36.94 19.02 42.38
N CYS A 20 -36.23 17.93 42.65
CA CYS A 20 -36.50 17.09 43.81
C CYS A 20 -35.17 16.49 44.32
N ALA A 21 -35.06 16.23 45.63
CA ALA A 21 -33.81 15.81 46.25
C ALA A 21 -34.05 14.76 47.35
N VAL A 22 -33.15 13.79 47.45
CA VAL A 22 -33.05 12.82 48.55
C VAL A 22 -31.57 12.63 48.90
N LEU A 23 -31.24 12.54 50.19
CA LEU A 23 -29.89 12.35 50.69
C LEU A 23 -29.52 10.87 50.76
N PHE A 24 -28.22 10.55 50.83
CA PHE A 24 -27.70 9.63 51.85
C PHE A 24 -26.24 9.93 52.23
N LEU A 25 -25.84 9.54 53.44
CA LEU A 25 -24.48 9.69 53.97
C LEU A 25 -23.68 8.38 53.81
N GLY A 26 -22.35 8.46 53.77
CA GLY A 26 -21.50 7.27 53.92
C GLY A 26 -20.05 7.49 53.50
N ALA A 27 -19.21 8.07 54.38
CA ALA A 27 -17.78 8.23 54.12
C ALA A 27 -16.95 7.36 55.08
N CYS A 28 -16.05 6.55 54.54
CA CYS A 28 -14.95 5.92 55.26
C CYS A 28 -13.68 6.04 54.42
N VAL A 29 -12.60 6.50 55.04
CA VAL A 29 -11.27 6.70 54.42
C VAL A 29 -10.33 5.62 54.91
N PHE A 30 -9.48 5.08 54.04
CA PHE A 30 -8.23 4.43 54.45
C PHE A 30 -7.09 4.74 53.47
N GLN A 31 -5.96 5.15 54.02
CA GLN A 31 -4.66 5.24 53.32
C GLN A 31 -3.84 3.96 53.55
N PRO A 32 -2.89 3.62 52.67
CA PRO A 32 -2.07 2.43 52.82
C PRO A 32 -0.99 2.58 53.91
N ILE A 33 -0.62 1.45 54.51
CA ILE A 33 0.53 1.31 55.42
C ILE A 33 1.42 0.18 54.87
N GLY A 34 2.69 0.48 54.60
CA GLY A 34 3.72 -0.53 54.37
C GLY A 34 4.48 -0.86 55.66
N PRO A 35 5.26 -1.95 55.69
CA PRO A 35 6.63 -1.75 56.12
C PRO A 35 7.70 -2.58 55.39
N ASN A 36 8.87 -1.95 55.26
CA ASN A 36 10.24 -2.48 55.31
C ASN A 36 10.68 -3.68 54.44
N ALA A 37 11.70 -3.38 53.64
CA ALA A 37 12.62 -4.35 53.02
C ALA A 37 13.44 -5.15 54.03
N SER A 38 13.97 -6.28 53.57
CA SER A 38 15.19 -6.91 54.07
C SER A 38 16.17 -7.09 52.90
N GLN A 39 17.48 -7.05 53.18
CA GLN A 39 18.53 -7.28 52.18
C GLN A 39 19.07 -8.71 52.29
N GLY A 40 19.37 -9.33 51.14
CA GLY A 40 20.12 -10.57 51.03
C GLY A 40 20.83 -10.60 49.67
N ALA A 41 22.15 -10.77 49.66
CA ALA A 41 22.97 -10.70 48.45
C ALA A 41 23.25 -12.08 47.85
N GLY A 42 23.35 -12.17 46.52
CA GLY A 42 23.76 -13.37 45.82
C GLY A 42 24.02 -13.13 44.33
N SER A 43 25.26 -13.36 43.90
CA SER A 43 25.76 -13.57 42.52
C SER A 43 25.13 -12.76 41.37
N ALA A 44 25.94 -11.90 40.73
CA ALA A 44 25.62 -11.35 39.42
C ALA A 44 25.99 -12.32 38.29
N GLU A 45 25.13 -12.43 37.27
CA GLU A 45 25.49 -12.89 35.93
C GLU A 45 25.23 -11.75 34.93
N THR A 46 26.20 -11.49 34.05
CA THR A 46 26.16 -10.41 33.07
C THR A 46 25.41 -10.85 31.81
N VAL A 47 24.27 -10.21 31.54
CA VAL A 47 23.45 -10.48 30.34
C VAL A 47 23.46 -9.27 29.40
N ASN A 48 23.69 -9.53 28.10
CA ASN A 48 23.72 -8.51 27.05
C ASN A 48 22.37 -7.79 26.89
N PRO A 49 22.35 -6.47 26.60
CA PRO A 49 21.14 -5.72 26.26
C PRO A 49 20.71 -5.95 24.81
N GLY A 50 20.32 -7.20 24.48
CA GLY A 50 19.66 -7.54 23.22
C GLY A 50 18.17 -7.18 23.23
N LEU A 51 17.59 -6.97 22.04
CA LEU A 51 16.17 -6.63 21.88
C LEU A 51 15.25 -7.61 22.62
N ARG A 52 14.38 -7.10 23.49
CA ARG A 52 13.20 -7.82 23.97
C ARG A 52 12.01 -7.47 23.08
N TRP A 53 11.66 -8.40 22.21
CA TRP A 53 10.36 -8.42 21.52
C TRP A 53 9.20 -8.42 22.53
N PRO A 54 8.03 -7.87 22.20
CA PRO A 54 6.82 -8.13 22.96
C PRO A 54 6.58 -9.64 23.01
N ARG A 55 6.10 -10.15 24.15
CA ARG A 55 5.65 -11.55 24.21
C ARG A 55 4.42 -11.71 23.31
N PRO A 56 4.23 -12.88 22.66
CA PRO A 56 2.95 -13.18 22.03
C PRO A 56 1.81 -13.08 23.06
N PRO A 57 0.55 -12.85 22.62
CA PRO A 57 -0.62 -13.03 23.47
C PRO A 57 -0.57 -14.37 24.22
N THR A 58 -1.15 -14.40 25.42
CA THR A 58 -1.17 -15.61 26.24
C THR A 58 -1.87 -16.74 25.51
N ALA A 59 -1.14 -17.80 25.17
CA ALA A 59 -1.70 -18.94 24.45
C ALA A 59 -2.96 -19.48 25.13
N HIS A 60 -4.02 -19.68 24.34
CA HIS A 60 -5.24 -20.36 24.80
C HIS A 60 -4.89 -21.68 25.48
N PRO A 61 -5.52 -22.01 26.63
CA PRO A 61 -5.25 -23.27 27.31
C PRO A 61 -5.72 -24.45 26.44
N ASP A 62 -4.77 -25.26 26.00
CA ASP A 62 -4.98 -26.45 25.18
C ASP A 62 -5.96 -27.43 25.86
N PRO A 63 -7.13 -27.72 25.26
CA PRO A 63 -8.10 -28.67 25.82
C PRO A 63 -7.74 -30.15 25.57
N MET A 64 -6.70 -30.44 24.79
CA MET A 64 -6.34 -31.79 24.30
C MET A 64 -4.88 -32.20 24.55
N GLY A 65 -4.07 -31.35 25.18
CA GLY A 65 -2.81 -31.65 25.89
C GLY A 65 -1.89 -32.71 25.26
N GLY A 66 -1.53 -32.58 23.98
CA GLY A 66 -0.82 -33.65 23.26
C GLY A 66 0.00 -33.19 22.05
N VAL A 67 1.23 -33.70 21.93
CA VAL A 67 2.14 -33.45 20.81
C VAL A 67 1.83 -34.40 19.65
N ALA A 68 0.63 -34.29 19.09
CA ALA A 68 0.21 -35.05 17.91
C ALA A 68 0.66 -34.36 16.61
N ASP A 69 0.90 -35.15 15.55
CA ASP A 69 1.06 -34.62 14.20
C ASP A 69 -0.26 -34.01 13.72
N ILE A 70 -0.41 -32.70 13.86
CA ILE A 70 -1.59 -31.96 13.42
C ILE A 70 -1.67 -32.04 11.89
N ALA A 71 -2.82 -32.49 11.39
CA ALA A 71 -3.14 -32.43 9.97
C ALA A 71 -3.16 -30.96 9.51
N LEU A 72 -2.18 -30.60 8.69
CA LEU A 72 -2.13 -29.31 8.03
C LEU A 72 -3.17 -29.26 6.92
N ILE A 73 -3.85 -28.12 6.78
CA ILE A 73 -4.75 -27.85 5.66
C ILE A 73 -4.08 -26.99 4.58
N ASN A 74 -4.58 -27.10 3.35
CA ASN A 74 -4.05 -26.45 2.18
C ASN A 74 -5.12 -25.57 1.49
N GLY A 75 -5.24 -24.33 1.95
CA GLY A 75 -6.09 -23.32 1.32
C GLY A 75 -7.51 -23.22 1.87
N MET A 76 -8.37 -22.50 1.14
CA MET A 76 -9.67 -22.05 1.66
C MET A 76 -10.74 -23.14 1.69
N GLU A 77 -10.74 -24.09 0.75
CA GLU A 77 -11.78 -25.14 0.64
C GLU A 77 -11.82 -26.03 1.90
N GLU A 78 -10.64 -26.46 2.37
CA GLU A 78 -10.52 -27.25 3.60
C GLU A 78 -10.88 -26.40 4.84
N ALA A 79 -10.57 -25.09 4.84
CA ALA A 79 -11.01 -24.17 5.89
C ALA A 79 -12.54 -24.02 5.94
N PHE A 80 -13.21 -23.97 4.78
CA PHE A 80 -14.67 -23.99 4.69
C PHE A 80 -15.25 -25.29 5.27
N SER A 81 -14.69 -26.45 4.91
CA SER A 81 -15.09 -27.76 5.42
C SER A 81 -15.01 -27.83 6.96
N CYS A 82 -13.91 -27.34 7.55
CA CYS A 82 -13.73 -27.34 9.00
C CYS A 82 -14.71 -26.42 9.73
N LEU A 83 -14.91 -25.19 9.26
CA LEU A 83 -15.89 -24.26 9.86
C LEU A 83 -17.33 -24.78 9.70
N ALA A 84 -17.67 -25.39 8.55
CA ALA A 84 -18.96 -26.05 8.35
C ALA A 84 -19.13 -27.21 9.35
N GLY A 85 -18.07 -28.00 9.57
CA GLY A 85 -17.94 -29.04 10.58
C GLY A 85 -17.99 -28.53 12.04
N GLY A 86 -17.94 -27.22 12.29
CA GLY A 86 -17.92 -26.66 13.65
C GLY A 86 -16.56 -26.76 14.33
N GLN A 87 -15.47 -26.74 13.56
CA GLN A 87 -14.10 -26.67 14.04
C GLN A 87 -13.50 -25.30 13.68
N PRO A 88 -12.84 -24.59 14.62
CA PRO A 88 -12.16 -23.34 14.28
C PRO A 88 -10.98 -23.63 13.34
N VAL A 89 -10.69 -22.68 12.46
CA VAL A 89 -9.52 -22.74 11.57
C VAL A 89 -8.43 -21.86 12.17
N TYR A 90 -7.19 -22.34 12.20
CA TYR A 90 -6.03 -21.51 12.48
C TYR A 90 -5.33 -21.15 11.18
N ALA A 91 -5.03 -19.87 11.00
CA ALA A 91 -4.37 -19.33 9.81
C ALA A 91 -3.16 -18.48 10.20
N VAL A 92 -2.11 -18.51 9.38
CA VAL A 92 -0.91 -17.69 9.56
C VAL A 92 -0.97 -16.49 8.62
N LEU A 93 -0.93 -15.28 9.19
CA LEU A 93 -0.86 -14.05 8.39
C LEU A 93 0.44 -14.03 7.59
N GLN A 94 0.32 -13.99 6.27
CA GLN A 94 1.46 -13.89 5.35
C GLN A 94 2.03 -12.47 5.30
N ARG A 95 1.26 -11.49 5.78
CA ARG A 95 1.49 -10.04 5.68
C ARG A 95 0.98 -9.36 6.95
N ASN A 96 1.46 -8.16 7.23
CA ASN A 96 0.80 -7.29 8.20
C ASN A 96 -0.62 -7.00 7.69
N ALA A 97 -1.64 -7.23 8.52
CA ALA A 97 -3.04 -6.99 8.21
C ALA A 97 -3.64 -5.96 9.15
N ASN A 98 -4.44 -5.05 8.57
CA ASN A 98 -5.27 -4.13 9.33
C ASN A 98 -6.63 -4.81 9.58
N VAL A 99 -7.06 -4.83 10.82
CA VAL A 99 -8.33 -5.41 11.27
C VAL A 99 -9.43 -4.37 11.10
N ARG A 100 -10.55 -4.77 10.48
CA ARG A 100 -11.73 -3.95 10.20
C ARG A 100 -12.89 -4.33 11.12
N ASN A 101 -13.80 -3.39 11.38
CA ASN A 101 -15.07 -3.67 12.08
C ASN A 101 -16.17 -4.28 11.19
N GLN A 102 -15.92 -4.36 9.88
CA GLN A 102 -16.84 -4.82 8.83
C GLN A 102 -16.05 -5.57 7.74
N PRO A 103 -16.65 -6.52 7.00
CA PRO A 103 -15.97 -7.28 5.94
C PRO A 103 -15.82 -6.46 4.65
N HIS A 104 -15.18 -5.29 4.72
CA HIS A 104 -14.87 -4.44 3.56
C HIS A 104 -13.77 -3.40 3.84
N THR A 105 -13.03 -2.98 2.80
CA THR A 105 -11.88 -2.06 2.88
C THR A 105 -12.24 -0.66 3.40
N GLN A 106 -13.52 -0.30 3.35
CA GLN A 106 -14.08 0.94 3.88
C GLN A 106 -14.32 0.89 5.40
N GLY A 107 -14.22 -0.29 6.03
CA GLY A 107 -14.54 -0.47 7.44
C GLY A 107 -13.56 0.28 8.34
N CYS A 108 -14.02 0.67 9.51
CA CYS A 108 -13.17 1.32 10.49
C CYS A 108 -12.07 0.37 10.98
N HIS A 109 -10.85 0.90 11.14
CA HIS A 109 -9.66 0.15 11.55
C HIS A 109 -9.67 -0.09 13.07
N LEU A 110 -9.98 -1.33 13.45
CA LEU A 110 -10.03 -1.77 14.85
C LEU A 110 -8.66 -2.00 15.45
N GLY A 111 -7.64 -2.30 14.64
CA GLY A 111 -6.33 -2.76 15.12
C GLY A 111 -5.56 -3.53 14.08
N ARG A 112 -4.52 -4.26 14.50
CA ARG A 112 -3.55 -4.89 13.57
C ARG A 112 -3.13 -6.29 13.98
N VAL A 113 -2.82 -7.10 12.98
CA VAL A 113 -2.18 -8.41 13.11
C VAL A 113 -0.84 -8.39 12.34
N PRO A 114 0.30 -8.63 13.01
CA PRO A 114 1.60 -8.73 12.33
C PRO A 114 1.71 -9.94 11.39
N ALA A 115 2.60 -9.83 10.40
CA ALA A 115 3.00 -10.94 9.56
C ALA A 115 3.66 -12.05 10.41
N GLY A 116 3.35 -13.30 10.11
CA GLY A 116 3.77 -14.48 10.88
C GLY A 116 2.93 -14.76 12.13
N THR A 117 1.97 -13.90 12.50
CA THR A 117 1.04 -14.19 13.60
C THR A 117 0.02 -15.25 13.18
N LEU A 118 -0.16 -16.25 14.05
CA LEU A 118 -1.25 -17.22 13.97
C LEU A 118 -2.52 -16.58 14.55
N VAL A 119 -3.64 -16.71 13.85
CA VAL A 119 -4.97 -16.22 14.29
C VAL A 119 -6.01 -17.34 14.21
N ARG A 120 -7.03 -17.28 15.08
CA ARG A 120 -8.19 -18.17 15.04
C ARG A 120 -9.30 -17.52 14.22
N VAL A 121 -9.67 -18.16 13.12
CA VAL A 121 -10.79 -17.78 12.26
C VAL A 121 -12.06 -18.43 12.81
N GLU A 122 -13.09 -17.62 13.03
CA GLU A 122 -14.41 -18.04 13.52
C GLU A 122 -15.45 -18.17 12.41
N ALA A 123 -15.31 -17.38 11.34
CA ALA A 123 -16.22 -17.38 10.19
C ALA A 123 -15.57 -16.77 8.95
N ILE A 124 -16.10 -17.09 7.77
CA ILE A 124 -15.70 -16.49 6.48
C ILE A 124 -16.93 -15.79 5.89
N PHE A 125 -16.76 -14.54 5.47
CA PHE A 125 -17.78 -13.68 4.87
C PHE A 125 -17.37 -13.30 3.44
N GLY A 126 -18.34 -12.99 2.58
CA GLY A 126 -18.10 -12.21 1.37
C GLY A 126 -17.99 -10.72 1.69
N GLN A 127 -17.42 -9.96 0.77
CA GLN A 127 -17.33 -8.50 0.90
C GLN A 127 -18.72 -7.86 1.03
N GLU A 128 -18.85 -6.90 1.94
CA GLU A 128 -20.08 -6.11 2.19
C GLU A 128 -21.30 -6.95 2.65
N GLN A 129 -21.12 -8.22 2.98
CA GLN A 129 -22.19 -9.10 3.48
C GLN A 129 -22.37 -8.99 5.00
N GLU A 130 -23.63 -8.95 5.46
CA GLU A 130 -24.00 -9.01 6.88
C GLU A 130 -23.93 -10.44 7.44
N PHE A 131 -24.09 -11.46 6.58
CA PHE A 131 -24.05 -12.88 6.94
C PHE A 131 -22.80 -13.57 6.37
N PRO A 132 -22.21 -14.54 7.09
CA PRO A 132 -21.07 -15.31 6.62
C PRO A 132 -21.44 -16.31 5.52
N PHE A 133 -20.47 -16.65 4.67
CA PHE A 133 -20.53 -17.89 3.88
C PHE A 133 -20.53 -19.12 4.80
N VAL A 134 -19.65 -19.13 5.81
CA VAL A 134 -19.59 -20.20 6.81
C VAL A 134 -19.19 -19.65 8.18
N SER A 135 -19.72 -20.27 9.23
CA SER A 135 -19.46 -19.88 10.62
C SER A 135 -19.31 -21.10 11.53
N LEU A 136 -18.36 -21.03 12.46
CA LEU A 136 -18.17 -21.92 13.59
C LEU A 136 -19.44 -21.99 14.46
N ASP A 137 -20.06 -20.84 14.69
CA ASP A 137 -21.41 -20.75 15.25
C ASP A 137 -22.42 -21.16 14.16
N ARG A 138 -23.04 -22.32 14.35
CA ARG A 138 -24.02 -22.91 13.44
C ARG A 138 -25.42 -22.27 13.52
N SER A 139 -25.64 -21.31 14.43
CA SER A 139 -26.90 -20.55 14.52
C SER A 139 -26.93 -19.28 13.66
N ILE A 140 -25.79 -18.89 13.09
CA ILE A 140 -25.69 -17.76 12.17
C ILE A 140 -26.01 -18.24 10.75
N GLY A 141 -26.91 -17.54 10.06
CA GLY A 141 -27.30 -17.82 8.67
C GLY A 141 -26.11 -17.85 7.72
N ARG A 142 -26.17 -18.70 6.69
CA ARG A 142 -25.05 -19.02 5.80
C ARG A 142 -25.34 -18.64 4.34
N ILE A 143 -24.32 -18.12 3.67
CA ILE A 143 -24.32 -17.80 2.23
C ILE A 143 -23.57 -18.90 1.47
N SER A 144 -24.05 -19.31 0.28
CA SER A 144 -23.29 -20.26 -0.54
C SER A 144 -22.01 -19.63 -1.11
N ILE A 145 -20.95 -20.43 -1.22
CA ILE A 145 -19.63 -20.00 -1.72
C ILE A 145 -19.68 -19.83 -3.26
N SER A 146 -20.39 -20.73 -3.94
CA SER A 146 -20.89 -20.53 -5.29
C SER A 146 -22.10 -19.61 -5.25
N THR A 147 -22.26 -18.77 -6.28
CA THR A 147 -23.57 -18.13 -6.52
C THR A 147 -24.56 -19.22 -6.93
N PRO A 148 -25.68 -19.44 -6.21
CA PRO A 148 -26.69 -20.40 -6.65
C PRO A 148 -27.35 -19.90 -7.94
N GLY A 149 -27.65 -20.81 -8.86
CA GLY A 149 -28.32 -20.53 -10.13
C GLY A 149 -29.80 -20.91 -10.10
N PHE A 150 -30.63 -20.24 -10.91
CA PHE A 150 -32.03 -20.63 -11.02
C PHE A 150 -32.20 -22.07 -11.50
N ASP A 151 -31.60 -22.44 -12.64
CA ASP A 151 -31.87 -23.72 -13.32
C ASP A 151 -31.46 -24.96 -12.49
N GLU A 152 -30.49 -24.83 -11.58
CA GLU A 152 -29.94 -25.96 -10.80
C GLU A 152 -30.32 -25.93 -9.31
N ASP A 153 -30.33 -24.76 -8.66
CA ASP A 153 -30.54 -24.65 -7.20
C ASP A 153 -31.98 -24.24 -6.82
N ILE A 154 -32.56 -23.29 -7.55
CA ILE A 154 -33.84 -22.65 -7.17
C ILE A 154 -35.05 -23.29 -7.84
N GLN A 155 -34.93 -23.70 -9.10
CA GLN A 155 -36.03 -24.32 -9.85
C GLN A 155 -36.55 -25.60 -9.16
N PRO A 156 -35.71 -26.55 -8.68
CA PRO A 156 -36.23 -27.75 -8.01
C PRO A 156 -36.99 -27.43 -6.72
N LEU A 157 -36.47 -26.49 -5.92
CA LEU A 157 -37.09 -26.01 -4.69
C LEU A 157 -38.46 -25.38 -4.97
N PHE A 158 -38.56 -24.55 -6.02
CA PHE A 158 -39.81 -23.93 -6.44
C PHE A 158 -40.79 -24.90 -7.11
N GLU A 159 -40.32 -25.92 -7.83
CA GLU A 159 -41.18 -27.00 -8.34
C GLU A 159 -41.81 -27.81 -7.20
N GLU A 160 -41.03 -28.19 -6.18
CA GLU A 160 -41.52 -28.94 -5.01
C GLU A 160 -42.44 -28.11 -4.11
N ASN A 161 -42.00 -26.92 -3.69
CA ASN A 161 -42.69 -26.14 -2.66
C ASN A 161 -43.74 -25.14 -3.19
N CYS A 162 -43.60 -24.66 -4.43
CA CYS A 162 -44.43 -23.57 -4.99
C CYS A 162 -45.24 -23.98 -6.23
N GLY A 163 -44.80 -24.99 -6.98
CA GLY A 163 -45.37 -25.41 -8.27
C GLY A 163 -46.84 -25.84 -8.22
N ALA A 164 -47.34 -26.27 -7.04
CA ALA A 164 -48.75 -26.58 -6.82
C ALA A 164 -49.69 -25.36 -7.03
N CYS A 165 -49.18 -24.13 -6.86
CA CYS A 165 -49.95 -22.88 -7.00
C CYS A 165 -49.36 -21.89 -8.03
N HIS A 166 -48.10 -22.07 -8.43
CA HIS A 166 -47.34 -21.12 -9.26
C HIS A 166 -46.48 -21.84 -10.33
N SER A 167 -47.07 -22.76 -11.09
CA SER A 167 -46.45 -23.45 -12.25
C SER A 167 -47.09 -23.03 -13.56
N SER A 168 -46.56 -23.50 -14.70
CA SER A 168 -47.16 -23.30 -16.04
C SER A 168 -48.57 -23.90 -16.22
N VAL A 169 -49.06 -24.70 -15.25
CA VAL A 169 -50.42 -25.26 -15.24
C VAL A 169 -51.36 -24.52 -14.27
N VAL A 170 -50.81 -23.97 -13.18
CA VAL A 170 -51.57 -23.26 -12.14
C VAL A 170 -50.82 -21.98 -11.79
N GLN A 171 -51.32 -20.83 -12.25
CA GLN A 171 -50.70 -19.51 -12.07
C GLN A 171 -51.55 -18.65 -11.13
N GLN A 172 -51.52 -18.93 -9.83
CA GLN A 172 -52.22 -18.07 -8.85
C GLN A 172 -51.60 -16.67 -8.85
N ALA A 173 -52.45 -15.64 -8.77
CA ALA A 173 -52.06 -14.23 -8.93
C ALA A 173 -51.25 -13.93 -10.22
N ASP A 174 -51.50 -14.68 -11.30
CA ASP A 174 -50.83 -14.55 -12.60
C ASP A 174 -49.30 -14.74 -12.50
N LEU A 175 -48.83 -15.46 -11.47
CA LEU A 175 -47.42 -15.72 -11.19
C LEU A 175 -47.07 -17.18 -11.44
N GLN A 176 -45.98 -17.38 -12.19
CA GLN A 176 -45.30 -18.66 -12.38
C GLN A 176 -43.86 -18.54 -11.86
N VAL A 177 -43.43 -19.48 -11.02
CA VAL A 177 -42.09 -19.50 -10.42
C VAL A 177 -41.22 -20.68 -10.87
N THR A 178 -41.80 -21.69 -11.52
CA THR A 178 -41.10 -22.93 -11.93
C THR A 178 -40.29 -22.80 -13.23
N GLU A 179 -40.24 -21.61 -13.84
CA GLU A 179 -39.44 -21.31 -15.04
C GLU A 179 -38.85 -19.90 -14.90
N TYR A 180 -37.60 -19.70 -15.36
CA TYR A 180 -36.85 -18.47 -15.12
C TYR A 180 -37.49 -17.23 -15.75
N GLU A 181 -37.76 -17.27 -17.05
CA GLU A 181 -38.30 -16.11 -17.78
C GLU A 181 -39.68 -15.65 -17.27
N PRO A 182 -40.65 -16.54 -16.94
CA PRO A 182 -41.89 -16.17 -16.26
C PRO A 182 -41.67 -15.58 -14.85
N LEU A 183 -40.79 -16.17 -14.04
CA LEU A 183 -40.50 -15.67 -12.68
C LEU A 183 -39.97 -14.23 -12.71
N MET A 184 -39.02 -13.95 -13.62
CA MET A 184 -38.43 -12.62 -13.78
C MET A 184 -39.35 -11.62 -14.48
N ALA A 185 -40.42 -12.08 -15.15
CA ALA A 185 -41.49 -11.21 -15.64
C ALA A 185 -42.46 -10.76 -14.53
N GLY A 186 -42.51 -11.47 -13.40
CA GLY A 186 -43.36 -11.16 -12.25
C GLY A 186 -44.76 -11.78 -12.35
N GLY A 187 -45.75 -11.09 -11.77
CA GLY A 187 -47.16 -11.50 -11.84
C GLY A 187 -48.11 -10.31 -11.74
N LEU A 188 -49.36 -10.54 -11.33
CA LEU A 188 -50.45 -9.54 -11.33
C LEU A 188 -50.12 -8.22 -10.58
N ASN A 189 -49.21 -8.27 -9.61
CA ASN A 189 -48.80 -7.13 -8.79
C ASN A 189 -47.48 -6.46 -9.25
N GLY A 190 -46.90 -6.89 -10.37
CA GLY A 190 -45.59 -6.43 -10.87
C GLY A 190 -44.46 -7.44 -10.65
N PRO A 191 -43.19 -6.99 -10.74
CA PRO A 191 -42.02 -7.83 -10.46
C PRO A 191 -42.08 -8.44 -9.06
N VAL A 192 -41.71 -9.72 -8.94
CA VAL A 192 -41.63 -10.40 -7.63
C VAL A 192 -40.19 -10.63 -7.17
N VAL A 193 -39.23 -10.56 -8.09
CA VAL A 193 -37.79 -10.58 -7.85
C VAL A 193 -37.20 -9.28 -8.38
N GLU A 194 -36.46 -8.58 -7.53
CA GLU A 194 -35.64 -7.42 -7.87
C GLU A 194 -34.16 -7.82 -7.72
N PRO A 195 -33.42 -8.06 -8.82
CA PRO A 195 -32.03 -8.50 -8.79
C PRO A 195 -31.13 -7.64 -7.90
N GLY A 196 -30.43 -8.28 -6.95
CA GLY A 196 -29.58 -7.63 -5.96
C GLY A 196 -30.31 -6.98 -4.79
N ALA A 197 -31.65 -6.98 -4.78
CA ALA A 197 -32.47 -6.26 -3.80
C ALA A 197 -33.52 -7.20 -3.13
N PRO A 198 -33.12 -8.08 -2.20
CA PRO A 198 -34.03 -9.01 -1.54
C PRO A 198 -35.13 -8.31 -0.74
N ASP A 199 -34.87 -7.22 -0.03
CA ASP A 199 -35.89 -6.48 0.70
C ASP A 199 -36.84 -5.64 -0.21
N ALA A 200 -36.50 -5.45 -1.49
CA ALA A 200 -37.43 -4.94 -2.49
C ALA A 200 -38.24 -6.06 -3.18
N SER A 201 -37.76 -7.30 -3.11
CA SER A 201 -38.38 -8.47 -3.75
C SER A 201 -39.61 -8.94 -2.96
N SER A 202 -40.79 -8.90 -3.57
CA SER A 202 -42.01 -9.39 -2.92
C SER A 202 -41.96 -10.89 -2.65
N LEU A 203 -41.25 -11.66 -3.49
CA LEU A 203 -41.01 -13.09 -3.31
C LEU A 203 -40.36 -13.38 -1.94
N TRP A 204 -39.22 -12.73 -1.66
CA TRP A 204 -38.54 -12.87 -0.38
C TRP A 204 -39.41 -12.39 0.79
N THR A 205 -40.18 -11.31 0.60
CA THR A 205 -41.07 -10.78 1.63
C THR A 205 -42.15 -11.80 2.07
N GLN A 206 -42.75 -12.54 1.14
CA GLN A 206 -43.74 -13.58 1.47
C GLN A 206 -43.10 -14.83 2.12
N ILE A 207 -41.89 -15.19 1.68
CA ILE A 207 -41.14 -16.35 2.19
C ILE A 207 -40.62 -16.10 3.61
N ARG A 208 -39.99 -14.94 3.86
CA ARG A 208 -39.47 -14.53 5.17
C ARG A 208 -40.58 -14.38 6.22
N SER A 209 -41.81 -14.06 5.80
CA SER A 209 -42.96 -13.90 6.70
C SER A 209 -43.77 -15.18 6.94
N GLY A 210 -43.36 -16.32 6.36
CA GLY A 210 -44.10 -17.59 6.43
C GLY A 210 -45.47 -17.57 5.74
N ALA A 211 -45.73 -16.56 4.90
CA ALA A 211 -46.99 -16.43 4.16
C ALA A 211 -47.05 -17.33 2.91
N MET A 212 -45.87 -17.69 2.38
CA MET A 212 -45.68 -18.69 1.34
C MET A 212 -44.48 -19.59 1.68
N PRO A 213 -44.54 -20.91 1.40
CA PRO A 213 -45.68 -21.67 0.87
C PRO A 213 -46.86 -21.80 1.86
N MET A 214 -48.10 -21.86 1.34
CA MET A 214 -49.29 -22.03 2.18
C MET A 214 -49.44 -23.45 2.78
N VAL A 215 -48.59 -24.40 2.38
CA VAL A 215 -48.63 -25.82 2.78
C VAL A 215 -47.60 -26.18 3.86
N GLY A 216 -46.75 -25.23 4.24
CA GLY A 216 -45.68 -25.37 5.22
C GLY A 216 -44.61 -24.30 4.98
N GLU A 217 -43.95 -23.82 6.03
CA GLU A 217 -42.80 -22.94 5.85
C GLU A 217 -41.59 -23.72 5.34
N LEU A 218 -40.83 -23.08 4.45
CA LEU A 218 -39.49 -23.54 4.06
C LEU A 218 -38.54 -23.59 5.27
N GLY A 219 -37.60 -24.52 5.24
CA GLY A 219 -36.48 -24.57 6.19
C GLY A 219 -35.53 -23.38 6.05
N ASP A 220 -34.70 -23.14 7.06
CA ASP A 220 -33.82 -21.97 7.08
C ASP A 220 -32.73 -22.04 5.99
N ASP A 221 -32.27 -23.24 5.63
CA ASP A 221 -31.33 -23.46 4.51
C ASP A 221 -31.98 -23.13 3.14
N GLU A 222 -33.25 -23.52 2.94
CA GLU A 222 -34.04 -23.20 1.74
C GLU A 222 -34.30 -21.69 1.62
N LYS A 223 -34.71 -21.05 2.73
CA LYS A 223 -34.88 -19.59 2.83
C LYS A 223 -33.56 -18.86 2.51
N ALA A 224 -32.44 -19.33 3.05
CA ALA A 224 -31.13 -18.76 2.76
C ALA A 224 -30.77 -18.90 1.27
N LEU A 225 -30.94 -20.09 0.67
CA LEU A 225 -30.65 -20.33 -0.75
C LEU A 225 -31.34 -19.32 -1.68
N ILE A 226 -32.63 -19.06 -1.44
CA ILE A 226 -33.44 -18.10 -2.22
C ILE A 226 -32.98 -16.66 -2.00
N TYR A 227 -32.70 -16.27 -0.75
CA TYR A 227 -32.16 -14.95 -0.42
C TYR A 227 -30.83 -14.70 -1.13
N ASN A 228 -29.92 -15.69 -1.08
CA ASN A 228 -28.59 -15.64 -1.68
C ASN A 228 -28.64 -15.51 -3.21
N TRP A 229 -29.55 -16.24 -3.87
CA TRP A 229 -29.80 -16.11 -5.31
C TRP A 229 -30.23 -14.68 -5.68
N ILE A 230 -31.17 -14.08 -4.94
CA ILE A 230 -31.62 -12.71 -5.20
C ILE A 230 -30.49 -11.71 -4.98
N VAL A 231 -29.74 -11.81 -3.86
CA VAL A 231 -28.58 -10.96 -3.54
C VAL A 231 -27.52 -11.01 -4.65
N ALA A 232 -27.27 -12.18 -5.23
CA ALA A 232 -26.29 -12.36 -6.29
C ALA A 232 -26.76 -11.93 -7.70
N GLY A 233 -27.91 -11.23 -7.79
CA GLY A 233 -28.44 -10.70 -9.05
C GLY A 233 -29.45 -11.63 -9.73
N ALA A 234 -30.02 -12.60 -9.00
CA ALA A 234 -31.06 -13.52 -9.47
C ALA A 234 -30.73 -14.20 -10.80
N THR A 235 -29.48 -14.68 -10.97
CA THR A 235 -29.00 -15.20 -12.25
C THR A 235 -29.62 -16.55 -12.63
N ARG A 236 -29.84 -16.76 -13.93
CA ARG A 236 -30.36 -18.04 -14.44
C ARG A 236 -29.43 -19.23 -14.14
N GLN A 237 -28.14 -18.99 -14.21
CA GLN A 237 -27.06 -19.95 -14.00
C GLN A 237 -26.20 -19.48 -12.81
N GLY A 238 -25.61 -20.43 -12.08
CA GLY A 238 -24.74 -20.13 -10.94
C GLY A 238 -23.35 -19.66 -11.34
N THR A 239 -22.48 -19.44 -10.36
CA THR A 239 -21.05 -19.15 -10.59
C THR A 239 -20.16 -20.09 -9.79
N GLU A 240 -18.94 -20.30 -10.27
CA GLU A 240 -17.85 -20.90 -9.47
C GLU A 240 -17.67 -20.18 -8.12
N PRO A 241 -17.02 -20.84 -7.14
CA PRO A 241 -16.74 -20.28 -5.83
C PRO A 241 -16.12 -18.88 -5.90
N ALA A 242 -16.62 -17.96 -5.07
CA ALA A 242 -16.06 -16.62 -4.99
C ALA A 242 -14.53 -16.68 -4.75
N PRO A 243 -13.71 -15.94 -5.52
CA PRO A 243 -12.26 -15.96 -5.31
C PRO A 243 -11.93 -15.37 -3.93
N ALA A 244 -10.84 -15.84 -3.31
CA ALA A 244 -10.39 -15.34 -2.00
C ALA A 244 -10.14 -13.81 -1.97
N ALA A 245 -10.05 -13.15 -3.13
CA ALA A 245 -10.05 -11.71 -3.33
C ALA A 245 -11.34 -10.97 -2.90
N ALA A 246 -12.45 -11.71 -2.72
CA ALA A 246 -13.74 -11.21 -2.24
C ALA A 246 -14.10 -11.71 -0.84
N MET A 247 -13.20 -12.45 -0.17
CA MET A 247 -13.47 -13.10 1.12
C MET A 247 -12.81 -12.38 2.29
N TRP A 248 -13.48 -12.44 3.44
CA TRP A 248 -13.10 -11.83 4.70
C TRP A 248 -13.17 -12.85 5.84
N LEU A 249 -12.13 -12.90 6.65
CA LEU A 249 -12.03 -13.79 7.80
C LEU A 249 -12.42 -13.02 9.05
N ARG A 250 -13.47 -13.46 9.76
CA ARG A 250 -13.73 -13.02 11.13
C ARG A 250 -12.74 -13.71 12.07
N LEU A 251 -11.98 -12.92 12.82
CA LEU A 251 -11.02 -13.40 13.81
C LEU A 251 -11.66 -13.53 15.20
N SER A 252 -10.93 -14.09 16.17
CA SER A 252 -11.26 -13.96 17.59
C SER A 252 -10.78 -12.60 18.13
N ASP A 253 -11.49 -12.04 19.12
CA ASP A 253 -11.16 -10.75 19.75
C ASP A 253 -9.78 -10.67 20.44
N GLU A 254 -9.12 -11.80 20.70
CA GLU A 254 -7.83 -11.87 21.40
C GLU A 254 -6.62 -11.89 20.45
N ASP A 255 -6.83 -12.14 19.15
CA ASP A 255 -5.76 -12.44 18.19
C ASP A 255 -5.13 -11.19 17.51
N PHE A 256 -5.51 -9.98 17.93
CA PHE A 256 -5.05 -8.73 17.32
C PHE A 256 -4.76 -7.60 18.32
N THR A 257 -3.87 -6.67 17.94
CA THR A 257 -3.59 -5.47 18.74
C THR A 257 -4.55 -4.35 18.37
N ARG A 258 -5.51 -4.06 19.25
CA ARG A 258 -6.52 -3.01 19.06
C ARG A 258 -5.90 -1.60 18.95
N ALA A 259 -6.32 -0.84 17.94
CA ALA A 259 -5.90 0.54 17.70
C ALA A 259 -6.58 1.51 18.69
N PRO A 260 -5.90 2.57 19.18
CA PRO A 260 -6.51 3.56 20.06
C PRO A 260 -7.53 4.45 19.33
N ASN A 261 -8.77 4.48 19.83
CA ASN A 261 -9.81 5.47 19.54
C ASN A 261 -10.38 5.57 18.11
N GLU A 262 -9.81 4.90 17.09
CA GLU A 262 -10.25 5.06 15.69
C GLU A 262 -11.73 4.73 15.48
N CYS A 263 -12.24 3.63 16.04
CA CYS A 263 -13.65 3.19 15.88
C CYS A 263 -14.56 3.56 17.06
N ALA A 264 -14.24 4.63 17.79
CA ALA A 264 -14.97 5.02 19.00
C ALA A 264 -16.41 5.51 18.74
N GLN A 265 -16.80 5.79 17.48
CA GLN A 265 -18.13 6.27 17.11
C GLN A 265 -19.04 5.16 16.53
N ASP A 266 -18.48 4.17 15.84
CA ASP A 266 -19.26 3.22 15.01
C ASP A 266 -19.81 2.01 15.78
N GLY A 267 -19.37 1.80 17.03
CA GLY A 267 -19.86 0.76 17.95
C GLY A 267 -19.50 -0.69 17.60
N GLY A 268 -19.29 -1.03 16.33
CA GLY A 268 -18.91 -2.37 15.89
C GLY A 268 -17.52 -2.78 16.38
N THR A 269 -17.43 -3.90 17.10
CA THR A 269 -16.18 -4.44 17.67
C THR A 269 -15.64 -5.68 16.95
N VAL A 270 -16.43 -6.29 16.07
CA VAL A 270 -16.15 -7.60 15.44
C VAL A 270 -14.94 -7.50 14.50
N PRO A 271 -13.87 -8.30 14.70
CA PRO A 271 -12.63 -8.16 13.93
C PRO A 271 -12.65 -8.95 12.62
N PHE A 272 -12.41 -8.27 11.50
CA PHE A 272 -12.28 -8.87 10.16
C PHE A 272 -10.92 -8.56 9.52
N VAL A 273 -10.39 -9.47 8.71
CA VAL A 273 -9.25 -9.24 7.80
C VAL A 273 -9.52 -9.86 6.42
N SER A 274 -8.98 -9.30 5.33
CA SER A 274 -9.07 -9.94 4.02
C SER A 274 -8.43 -11.33 4.00
N ALA A 275 -9.11 -12.32 3.41
CA ALA A 275 -8.58 -13.68 3.24
C ALA A 275 -7.33 -13.74 2.35
N GLN A 276 -7.05 -12.71 1.53
CA GLN A 276 -5.80 -12.63 0.75
C GLN A 276 -4.54 -12.47 1.62
N LEU A 277 -4.68 -12.09 2.89
CA LEU A 277 -3.55 -11.78 3.78
C LEU A 277 -3.15 -12.96 4.67
N ALA A 278 -3.98 -14.01 4.77
CA ALA A 278 -3.77 -15.16 5.64
C ALA A 278 -3.74 -16.48 4.86
N LEU A 279 -2.91 -17.42 5.30
CA LEU A 279 -2.86 -18.78 4.78
C LEU A 279 -3.43 -19.74 5.83
N PRO A 280 -4.56 -20.43 5.58
CA PRO A 280 -5.08 -21.46 6.48
C PRO A 280 -4.04 -22.56 6.70
N ALA A 281 -3.86 -22.98 7.95
CA ALA A 281 -2.79 -23.88 8.37
C ALA A 281 -3.30 -25.16 9.05
N SER A 282 -4.34 -25.09 9.89
CA SER A 282 -4.93 -26.28 10.52
C SER A 282 -6.40 -26.08 10.94
N CYS A 283 -7.04 -27.17 11.35
CA CYS A 283 -8.38 -27.18 11.94
C CYS A 283 -8.35 -27.72 13.38
N ALA A 284 -9.12 -27.09 14.28
CA ALA A 284 -9.28 -27.38 15.71
C ALA A 284 -8.01 -27.29 16.60
N ALA A 285 -6.84 -27.71 16.12
CA ALA A 285 -5.59 -27.75 16.87
C ALA A 285 -4.62 -26.65 16.43
N ILE A 286 -3.97 -25.99 17.40
CA ILE A 286 -2.98 -24.93 17.19
C ILE A 286 -1.68 -25.56 16.63
N PRO A 287 -1.19 -25.18 15.42
CA PRO A 287 0.05 -25.72 14.87
C PRO A 287 1.24 -25.42 15.79
N ASN A 288 2.18 -26.36 15.89
CA ASN A 288 3.39 -26.14 16.69
C ASN A 288 4.38 -25.17 16.00
N ALA A 289 5.40 -24.71 16.71
CA ALA A 289 6.32 -23.69 16.20
C ALA A 289 7.05 -24.08 14.89
N ASP A 290 7.42 -25.36 14.74
CA ASP A 290 8.09 -25.86 13.54
C ASP A 290 7.12 -25.98 12.36
N GLN A 291 5.85 -26.32 12.62
CA GLN A 291 4.78 -26.27 11.63
C GLN A 291 4.49 -24.82 11.19
N ILE A 292 4.38 -23.87 12.12
CA ILE A 292 4.21 -22.44 11.81
C ILE A 292 5.39 -21.92 10.98
N ALA A 293 6.62 -22.35 11.26
CA ALA A 293 7.82 -21.91 10.53
C ALA A 293 7.76 -22.18 9.02
N ALA A 294 7.04 -23.20 8.57
CA ALA A 294 6.81 -23.45 7.13
C ALA A 294 5.85 -22.44 6.47
N TYR A 295 5.00 -21.78 7.26
CA TYR A 295 4.00 -20.78 6.85
C TYR A 295 4.44 -19.34 7.15
N LEU A 296 5.59 -19.13 7.80
CA LEU A 296 6.11 -17.77 8.03
C LEU A 296 6.56 -17.13 6.71
N PRO A 297 6.33 -15.82 6.50
CA PRO A 297 6.91 -15.10 5.38
C PRO A 297 8.44 -15.20 5.42
N LYS A 298 9.04 -15.62 4.32
CA LYS A 298 10.49 -15.89 4.20
C LYS A 298 11.33 -14.61 4.22
N VAL A 299 11.47 -14.01 5.40
CA VAL A 299 12.54 -13.06 5.70
C VAL A 299 13.81 -13.88 5.96
N GLU A 300 14.63 -14.07 4.94
CA GLU A 300 15.98 -14.60 5.17
C GLU A 300 16.74 -13.62 6.08
N PRO A 301 17.26 -14.06 7.25
CA PRO A 301 18.13 -13.21 8.03
C PRO A 301 19.39 -12.95 7.21
N ALA A 302 19.79 -11.68 7.08
CA ALA A 302 20.97 -11.29 6.31
C ALA A 302 22.19 -12.09 6.77
N SER A 303 22.62 -13.05 5.95
CA SER A 303 23.64 -14.00 6.34
C SER A 303 24.98 -13.27 6.49
N ALA A 304 25.52 -13.29 7.70
CA ALA A 304 26.86 -12.76 7.94
C ALA A 304 27.83 -13.51 7.02
N ALA A 305 28.47 -12.79 6.09
CA ALA A 305 29.32 -13.39 5.07
C ALA A 305 30.41 -14.25 5.74
N PRO A 306 30.64 -15.50 5.27
CA PRO A 306 31.57 -16.40 5.91
C PRO A 306 32.99 -15.81 5.85
N ALA A 307 33.63 -15.70 7.01
CA ALA A 307 35.03 -15.30 7.08
C ALA A 307 35.89 -16.30 6.27
N PRO A 308 36.79 -15.83 5.38
CA PRO A 308 37.56 -16.71 4.52
C PRO A 308 38.50 -17.59 5.36
N ALA A 309 38.31 -18.92 5.27
CA ALA A 309 39.11 -19.89 6.00
C ALA A 309 40.54 -19.96 5.43
N SER A 310 41.53 -19.99 6.32
CA SER A 310 42.93 -20.27 5.98
C SER A 310 43.11 -21.74 5.59
N GLY A 311 43.59 -22.03 4.37
CA GLY A 311 43.85 -23.39 3.92
C GLY A 311 44.73 -23.47 2.66
N ASP A 312 46.02 -23.77 2.89
CA ASP A 312 47.06 -24.33 2.02
C ASP A 312 47.18 -24.02 0.50
N SER A 313 48.43 -23.77 0.10
CA SER A 313 48.89 -23.66 -1.29
C SER A 313 49.02 -25.02 -1.99
N PRO A 314 48.89 -25.04 -3.32
CA PRO A 314 49.77 -25.86 -4.17
C PRO A 314 50.95 -25.05 -4.73
N GLN A 315 52.01 -25.74 -5.14
CA GLN A 315 53.29 -25.13 -5.51
C GLN A 315 53.45 -24.87 -7.02
N ASN A 316 53.94 -23.66 -7.33
CA ASN A 316 55.12 -23.40 -8.15
C ASN A 316 55.34 -24.21 -9.46
N VAL A 317 55.25 -23.52 -10.60
CA VAL A 317 56.03 -23.85 -11.81
C VAL A 317 56.82 -22.60 -12.22
N ASP A 318 58.13 -22.69 -12.07
CA ASP A 318 59.12 -21.66 -12.46
C ASP A 318 59.51 -21.82 -13.94
N THR A 319 59.80 -20.71 -14.63
CA THR A 319 61.02 -20.62 -15.46
C THR A 319 61.33 -19.18 -15.91
N SER A 320 62.55 -18.71 -15.58
CA SER A 320 63.40 -17.75 -16.34
C SER A 320 62.79 -16.40 -16.74
N ASN A 321 63.18 -15.32 -16.08
CA ASN A 321 64.35 -14.46 -16.43
C ASN A 321 64.20 -13.66 -17.73
N ASP A 322 64.28 -12.32 -17.62
CA ASP A 322 65.60 -11.72 -17.85
C ASP A 322 65.86 -10.45 -17.00
N THR A 323 67.14 -10.14 -16.78
CA THR A 323 67.63 -8.96 -16.01
C THR A 323 68.18 -7.89 -17.00
N ASN A 324 68.65 -6.67 -16.69
CA ASN A 324 68.93 -5.85 -15.50
C ASN A 324 69.00 -4.36 -16.02
N SER A 325 69.14 -3.25 -15.30
CA SER A 325 69.28 -2.84 -13.88
C SER A 325 68.72 -1.39 -13.75
N GLY A 326 68.39 -0.79 -12.60
CA GLY A 326 69.29 -0.39 -11.48
C GLY A 326 69.58 1.13 -11.53
N GLY A 327 69.43 1.91 -10.45
CA GLY A 327 68.92 1.59 -9.11
C GLY A 327 68.87 2.80 -8.15
N ASN A 328 68.42 2.54 -6.93
CA ASN A 328 68.54 3.35 -5.69
C ASN A 328 68.21 4.86 -5.71
N ALA A 329 67.06 5.22 -5.12
CA ALA A 329 67.03 6.12 -3.95
C ALA A 329 65.75 5.93 -3.12
N GLU A 330 65.86 6.25 -1.83
CA GLU A 330 64.93 5.97 -0.74
C GLU A 330 63.57 6.72 -0.79
N GLY A 331 62.53 6.08 -0.26
CA GLY A 331 61.49 6.73 0.54
C GLY A 331 60.41 7.58 -0.14
N ASN A 332 59.18 7.04 -0.25
CA ASN A 332 58.08 7.42 0.65
C ASN A 332 56.85 6.50 0.42
N SER A 333 56.24 5.99 1.49
CA SER A 333 54.99 5.20 1.41
C SER A 333 53.78 6.13 1.43
N GLN A 334 53.38 6.66 0.28
CA GLN A 334 52.08 7.33 0.16
C GLN A 334 50.95 6.29 0.05
N SER A 335 49.91 6.48 0.85
CA SER A 335 48.66 5.73 0.74
C SER A 335 47.97 6.03 -0.58
N GLY A 336 47.46 4.98 -1.25
CA GLY A 336 46.67 5.15 -2.46
C GLY A 336 45.36 5.86 -2.16
N ALA A 337 45.18 7.07 -2.69
CA ALA A 337 43.91 7.79 -2.56
C ALA A 337 42.77 7.03 -3.26
N ALA A 338 41.61 6.94 -2.62
CA ALA A 338 40.44 6.33 -3.22
C ALA A 338 40.04 7.06 -4.51
N VAL A 339 39.90 6.32 -5.61
CA VAL A 339 39.51 6.89 -6.91
C VAL A 339 38.06 7.36 -6.82
N ALA A 340 37.83 8.65 -7.09
CA ALA A 340 36.49 9.23 -7.04
C ALA A 340 35.56 8.55 -8.08
N PRO A 341 34.30 8.21 -7.70
CA PRO A 341 33.38 7.53 -8.59
C PRO A 341 32.90 8.45 -9.74
N PRO A 342 32.36 7.87 -10.83
CA PRO A 342 31.87 8.64 -11.97
C PRO A 342 30.68 9.53 -11.60
N ARG A 343 30.70 10.78 -12.11
CA ARG A 343 29.58 11.72 -12.00
C ARG A 343 28.39 11.25 -12.83
N GLY A 344 27.16 11.46 -12.35
CA GLY A 344 25.94 11.35 -13.15
C GLY A 344 25.77 12.51 -14.15
N MET A 345 24.63 12.57 -14.83
CA MET A 345 24.37 13.58 -15.87
C MET A 345 23.72 14.86 -15.31
N ALA A 346 24.55 15.80 -14.88
CA ALA A 346 24.11 17.12 -14.42
C ALA A 346 23.40 17.95 -15.51
N ALA A 347 22.57 18.91 -15.08
CA ALA A 347 21.66 19.74 -15.88
C ALA A 347 22.16 20.18 -17.27
N GLY A 348 23.42 20.65 -17.37
CA GLY A 348 24.00 21.21 -18.59
C GLY A 348 24.23 20.22 -19.75
N ARG A 349 23.93 18.93 -19.59
CA ARG A 349 24.06 17.90 -20.65
C ARG A 349 22.76 17.17 -20.98
N VAL A 350 21.65 17.62 -20.41
CA VAL A 350 20.35 16.90 -20.41
C VAL A 350 19.69 16.79 -21.80
N GLY A 351 19.91 17.73 -22.71
CA GLY A 351 19.38 17.67 -24.07
C GLY A 351 17.85 17.81 -24.21
N ILE A 352 17.16 18.29 -23.17
CA ILE A 352 15.73 18.62 -23.22
C ILE A 352 15.54 19.90 -24.04
N HIS A 353 14.77 19.80 -25.14
CA HIS A 353 14.58 20.87 -26.13
C HIS A 353 13.22 21.55 -25.98
N VAL A 354 13.06 22.34 -24.91
CA VAL A 354 11.75 22.87 -24.49
C VAL A 354 11.75 24.39 -24.43
N ALA A 355 11.01 25.01 -25.33
CA ALA A 355 10.71 26.44 -25.28
C ALA A 355 9.85 26.76 -24.04
N PRO A 356 10.12 27.87 -23.32
CA PRO A 356 9.32 28.27 -22.17
C PRO A 356 7.96 28.79 -22.65
N PHE A 357 6.92 28.57 -21.84
CA PHE A 357 5.63 29.20 -22.05
C PHE A 357 5.63 30.66 -21.58
N ASN A 358 6.62 31.05 -20.76
CA ASN A 358 6.72 32.37 -20.13
C ASN A 358 5.50 32.68 -19.25
N LEU A 359 5.05 31.65 -18.52
CA LEU A 359 4.01 31.81 -17.51
C LEU A 359 4.51 32.75 -16.40
N SER A 360 3.59 33.52 -15.83
CA SER A 360 3.89 34.40 -14.70
C SER A 360 4.48 33.60 -13.52
N PRO A 361 5.32 34.22 -12.67
CA PRO A 361 5.64 33.66 -11.37
C PRO A 361 4.35 33.31 -10.61
N PRO A 362 4.30 32.16 -9.93
CA PRO A 362 3.04 31.62 -9.40
C PRO A 362 2.45 32.48 -8.29
N SER A 363 1.13 32.36 -8.11
CA SER A 363 0.38 33.09 -7.09
C SER A 363 -0.73 32.26 -6.45
N GLU A 364 -1.12 32.63 -5.23
CA GLU A 364 -2.33 32.10 -4.57
C GLU A 364 -3.64 32.62 -5.22
N SER A 365 -3.53 33.47 -6.24
CA SER A 365 -4.65 33.87 -7.11
C SER A 365 -4.72 33.08 -8.43
N ASP A 366 -3.82 32.12 -8.64
CA ASP A 366 -3.86 31.22 -9.80
C ASP A 366 -5.07 30.28 -9.69
N PRO A 367 -5.94 30.14 -10.71
CA PRO A 367 -7.14 29.32 -10.57
C PRO A 367 -6.81 27.83 -10.39
N TRP A 368 -7.35 27.23 -9.33
CA TRP A 368 -7.13 25.83 -8.99
C TRP A 368 -7.67 24.90 -10.09
N LEU A 369 -6.89 23.86 -10.41
CA LEU A 369 -7.22 22.85 -11.43
C LEU A 369 -7.42 23.39 -12.86
N VAL A 370 -7.12 24.67 -13.14
CA VAL A 370 -7.15 25.24 -14.50
C VAL A 370 -5.73 25.23 -15.08
N PRO A 371 -5.44 24.38 -16.08
CA PRO A 371 -4.11 24.35 -16.69
C PRO A 371 -3.85 25.61 -17.53
N GLN A 372 -2.59 26.06 -17.51
CA GLN A 372 -2.06 27.18 -18.26
C GLN A 372 -1.15 26.71 -19.40
N GLY A 373 -0.67 27.63 -20.23
CA GLY A 373 0.29 27.30 -21.29
C GLY A 373 -0.29 26.54 -22.49
N GLY A 374 -1.59 26.69 -22.76
CA GLY A 374 -2.26 26.05 -23.90
C GLY A 374 -2.64 24.58 -23.68
N PHE A 375 -2.56 24.09 -22.44
CA PHE A 375 -3.15 22.82 -22.03
C PHE A 375 -4.64 22.98 -21.70
N CYS A 376 -5.41 21.91 -21.89
CA CYS A 376 -6.78 21.76 -21.40
C CYS A 376 -6.89 20.48 -20.55
N ALA A 377 -7.77 20.50 -19.55
CA ALA A 377 -8.00 19.42 -18.61
C ALA A 377 -9.41 18.83 -18.75
N GLU A 378 -9.52 17.51 -18.67
CA GLU A 378 -10.79 16.78 -18.58
C GLU A 378 -10.76 15.93 -17.29
N GLN A 379 -11.78 16.04 -16.44
CA GLN A 379 -11.89 15.30 -15.18
C GLN A 379 -12.68 13.99 -15.36
N PHE A 380 -12.23 12.94 -14.68
CA PHE A 380 -12.82 11.61 -14.71
C PHE A 380 -13.18 11.15 -13.29
N LEU A 381 -14.13 10.22 -13.19
CA LEU A 381 -14.51 9.53 -11.94
C LEU A 381 -14.88 10.45 -10.75
N ALA A 382 -15.21 11.73 -10.97
CA ALA A 382 -15.38 12.71 -9.89
C ALA A 382 -16.35 12.23 -8.80
N GLU A 383 -17.57 11.80 -9.15
CA GLU A 383 -18.54 11.29 -8.17
C GLU A 383 -18.12 10.00 -7.44
N LYS A 384 -17.13 9.27 -7.98
CA LYS A 384 -16.65 7.98 -7.43
C LYS A 384 -15.42 8.15 -6.54
N LEU A 385 -14.48 9.02 -6.93
CA LEU A 385 -13.18 9.16 -6.28
C LEU A 385 -13.00 10.48 -5.50
N GLN A 386 -13.61 11.59 -5.93
CA GLN A 386 -13.41 12.90 -5.32
C GLN A 386 -13.80 12.87 -3.85
N ASP A 387 -12.89 13.33 -3.00
CA ASP A 387 -12.94 13.42 -1.54
C ASP A 387 -13.17 12.07 -0.80
N LYS A 388 -13.14 10.96 -1.54
CA LYS A 388 -13.35 9.57 -1.05
C LYS A 388 -12.08 8.73 -1.03
N PHE A 389 -11.15 9.04 -1.92
CA PHE A 389 -9.86 8.37 -2.06
C PHE A 389 -8.74 9.37 -2.37
N SER A 390 -7.50 8.97 -2.16
CA SER A 390 -6.29 9.61 -2.68
C SER A 390 -5.77 8.79 -3.86
N ILE A 391 -5.26 9.42 -4.92
CA ILE A 391 -4.60 8.74 -6.04
C ILE A 391 -3.09 8.89 -5.89
N THR A 392 -2.41 7.82 -5.52
CA THR A 392 -0.96 7.81 -5.21
C THR A 392 -0.07 7.40 -6.37
N ALA A 393 -0.57 6.57 -7.29
CA ALA A 393 0.16 6.15 -8.49
C ALA A 393 -0.80 5.91 -9.67
N LEU A 394 -0.31 6.16 -10.87
CA LEU A 394 -1.01 5.96 -12.15
C LEU A 394 -0.05 5.31 -13.15
N THR A 395 -0.50 4.29 -13.88
CA THR A 395 0.28 3.70 -14.98
C THR A 395 -0.61 3.15 -16.08
N PHE A 396 -0.09 3.04 -17.30
CA PHE A 396 -0.83 2.55 -18.47
C PHE A 396 -0.24 1.24 -19.00
N ALA A 397 -1.11 0.33 -19.45
CA ALA A 397 -0.71 -0.70 -20.39
C ALA A 397 -0.69 -0.13 -21.83
N PRO A 398 0.10 -0.72 -22.76
CA PRO A 398 0.14 -0.31 -24.17
C PRO A 398 -1.20 -0.41 -24.92
N ASP A 399 -2.17 -1.14 -24.38
CA ASP A 399 -3.54 -1.25 -24.91
C ASP A 399 -4.47 -0.08 -24.48
N GLY A 400 -3.98 0.84 -23.64
CA GLY A 400 -4.74 1.99 -23.14
C GLY A 400 -5.48 1.75 -21.82
N ARG A 401 -5.40 0.57 -21.20
CA ARG A 401 -5.89 0.38 -19.81
C ARG A 401 -5.10 1.25 -18.84
N LEU A 402 -5.81 2.06 -18.07
CA LEU A 402 -5.28 2.86 -16.97
C LEU A 402 -5.44 2.12 -15.65
N PHE A 403 -4.35 1.96 -14.92
CA PHE A 403 -4.29 1.41 -13.57
C PHE A 403 -4.08 2.53 -12.57
N ILE A 404 -4.89 2.53 -11.50
CA ILE A 404 -4.96 3.60 -10.50
C ILE A 404 -4.79 2.98 -9.11
N ALA A 405 -3.77 3.42 -8.37
CA ALA A 405 -3.64 3.08 -6.95
C ALA A 405 -4.52 4.03 -6.13
N LEU A 406 -5.44 3.46 -5.33
CA LEU A 406 -6.36 4.18 -4.47
C LEU A 406 -5.99 4.03 -3.00
N ASP A 407 -5.96 5.16 -2.30
CA ASP A 407 -5.47 5.31 -0.94
C ASP A 407 -6.47 6.12 -0.09
N HIS A 408 -6.22 6.31 1.20
CA HIS A 408 -7.09 7.13 2.05
C HIS A 408 -7.02 8.63 1.66
N PRO A 409 -8.15 9.37 1.57
CA PRO A 409 -8.17 10.74 1.05
C PRO A 409 -7.44 11.75 1.95
N ALA A 410 -6.83 12.76 1.32
CA ALA A 410 -6.13 13.86 1.97
C ALA A 410 -7.06 15.04 2.30
N THR A 411 -8.16 14.75 3.02
CA THR A 411 -9.20 15.70 3.45
C THR A 411 -9.10 16.00 4.96
N ASP A 412 -10.05 16.73 5.55
CA ASP A 412 -9.98 17.22 6.95
C ASP A 412 -9.82 16.10 8.02
N ASN A 413 -10.18 14.86 7.71
CA ASN A 413 -9.95 13.67 8.54
C ASN A 413 -8.63 12.93 8.17
N PHE A 414 -7.60 13.66 7.71
CA PHE A 414 -6.31 13.09 7.34
C PHE A 414 -5.67 12.31 8.50
N ASP A 415 -5.60 10.99 8.38
CA ASP A 415 -4.80 10.16 9.27
C ASP A 415 -3.31 10.50 9.08
N PRO A 416 -2.63 11.13 10.07
CA PRO A 416 -1.24 11.53 9.91
C PRO A 416 -0.30 10.33 9.75
N ASN A 417 -0.71 9.11 10.13
CA ASN A 417 0.12 7.92 10.01
C ASN A 417 0.34 7.48 8.56
N ILE A 418 -0.49 7.91 7.59
CA ILE A 418 -0.38 7.53 6.16
C ILE A 418 0.97 7.88 5.50
N LEU A 419 1.71 8.83 6.07
CA LEU A 419 3.04 9.23 5.59
C LEU A 419 4.17 8.40 6.19
N TYR A 420 3.94 7.75 7.34
CA TYR A 420 4.96 7.17 8.23
C TYR A 420 4.80 5.67 8.46
N ASP A 421 3.61 5.14 8.19
CA ASP A 421 3.28 3.72 8.32
C ASP A 421 3.39 3.03 6.96
N PRO A 422 4.44 2.24 6.70
CA PRO A 422 4.54 1.44 5.47
C PRO A 422 3.43 0.40 5.33
N PHE A 423 2.69 0.09 6.40
CA PHE A 423 1.56 -0.84 6.39
C PHE A 423 0.20 -0.14 6.39
N HIS A 424 0.18 1.17 6.08
CA HIS A 424 -1.06 1.89 5.84
C HIS A 424 -1.79 1.31 4.63
N ALA A 425 -3.11 1.22 4.73
CA ALA A 425 -3.95 0.51 3.78
C ALA A 425 -4.29 1.38 2.55
N SER A 426 -3.47 1.31 1.50
CA SER A 426 -3.95 1.60 0.15
C SER A 426 -5.09 0.65 -0.18
N ARG A 427 -6.30 1.20 -0.18
CA ARG A 427 -7.56 0.47 -0.09
C ARG A 427 -7.74 -0.49 -1.25
N SER A 428 -7.37 -0.07 -2.46
CA SER A 428 -7.45 -0.91 -3.66
C SER A 428 -6.55 -0.41 -4.80
N LEU A 429 -6.36 -1.29 -5.77
CA LEU A 429 -5.80 -1.01 -7.08
C LEU A 429 -6.88 -1.28 -8.11
N VAL A 430 -7.14 -0.32 -8.99
CA VAL A 430 -8.29 -0.38 -9.90
C VAL A 430 -7.90 -0.16 -11.36
N ILE A 431 -8.64 -0.79 -12.28
CA ILE A 431 -8.59 -0.51 -13.72
C ILE A 431 -9.74 0.42 -14.06
N TRP A 432 -9.45 1.59 -14.62
CA TRP A 432 -10.48 2.50 -15.14
C TRP A 432 -11.13 1.93 -16.41
N HIS A 433 -12.47 1.93 -16.44
CA HIS A 433 -13.22 1.41 -17.58
C HIS A 433 -13.33 2.47 -18.69
N SER A 434 -12.42 2.39 -19.66
CA SER A 434 -12.26 3.38 -20.74
C SER A 434 -13.48 3.56 -21.65
N VAL A 435 -14.39 2.58 -21.71
CA VAL A 435 -15.60 2.64 -22.55
C VAL A 435 -16.71 3.47 -21.90
N SER A 436 -17.06 3.23 -20.63
CA SER A 436 -18.09 4.03 -19.94
C SER A 436 -17.52 5.32 -19.33
N ARG A 437 -16.19 5.37 -19.09
CA ARG A 437 -15.41 6.52 -18.59
C ARG A 437 -15.72 6.94 -17.14
N ASP A 438 -16.81 6.45 -16.56
CA ASP A 438 -17.38 6.80 -15.25
C ASP A 438 -17.22 5.69 -14.17
N SER A 439 -16.65 4.53 -14.52
CA SER A 439 -16.53 3.37 -13.65
C SER A 439 -15.12 2.75 -13.67
N TYR A 440 -14.88 1.80 -12.75
CA TYR A 440 -13.62 1.06 -12.61
C TYR A 440 -13.88 -0.34 -12.02
N TYR A 441 -12.88 -1.22 -12.12
CA TYR A 441 -12.88 -2.56 -11.52
C TYR A 441 -11.71 -2.69 -10.54
N GLU A 442 -11.93 -3.21 -9.33
CA GLU A 442 -10.84 -3.49 -8.38
C GLU A 442 -10.13 -4.81 -8.72
N ILE A 443 -8.80 -4.79 -8.80
CA ILE A 443 -7.95 -5.96 -9.12
C ILE A 443 -7.01 -6.38 -7.98
N LEU A 444 -6.83 -5.51 -6.98
CA LEU A 444 -6.25 -5.85 -5.69
C LEU A 444 -6.99 -5.04 -4.63
N ARG A 445 -7.32 -5.67 -3.50
CA ARG A 445 -7.94 -5.03 -2.33
C ARG A 445 -6.97 -5.15 -1.14
N GLU A 446 -7.06 -4.23 -0.18
CA GLU A 446 -6.22 -4.20 1.03
C GLU A 446 -4.71 -4.34 0.78
N SER A 447 -4.15 -3.35 0.07
CA SER A 447 -2.70 -3.25 -0.09
C SER A 447 -2.04 -2.41 1.01
N SER A 448 -0.81 -2.72 1.40
CA SER A 448 0.10 -1.71 1.94
C SER A 448 0.41 -0.65 0.87
N ARG A 449 0.79 0.57 1.28
CA ARG A 449 0.71 1.77 0.44
C ARG A 449 1.37 1.61 -0.95
N VAL A 450 0.62 1.91 -2.02
CA VAL A 450 1.09 1.74 -3.41
C VAL A 450 1.52 3.09 -4.00
N THR A 451 2.82 3.29 -4.14
CA THR A 451 3.44 4.55 -4.59
C THR A 451 4.23 4.44 -5.90
N GLY A 452 4.38 3.22 -6.46
CA GLY A 452 5.06 2.99 -7.73
C GLY A 452 4.45 1.84 -8.52
N MET A 453 4.21 2.04 -9.82
CA MET A 453 3.61 1.05 -10.72
C MET A 453 4.13 1.16 -12.16
N ALA A 454 4.44 0.02 -12.79
CA ALA A 454 4.81 -0.05 -14.19
C ALA A 454 4.26 -1.32 -14.87
N TRP A 455 3.64 -1.16 -16.04
CA TRP A 455 3.28 -2.30 -16.88
C TRP A 455 4.49 -2.80 -17.68
N HIS A 456 4.72 -4.12 -17.68
CA HIS A 456 5.74 -4.73 -18.52
C HIS A 456 5.41 -6.18 -18.88
N ALA A 457 5.54 -6.54 -20.16
CA ALA A 457 5.47 -7.92 -20.66
C ALA A 457 4.27 -8.76 -20.17
N GLY A 458 3.07 -8.17 -20.10
CA GLY A 458 1.86 -8.88 -19.66
C GLY A 458 1.69 -8.98 -18.14
N ALA A 459 2.38 -8.14 -17.37
CA ALA A 459 2.17 -8.01 -15.94
C ALA A 459 2.29 -6.54 -15.49
N LEU A 460 1.49 -6.17 -14.48
CA LEU A 460 1.60 -4.92 -13.75
C LEU A 460 2.53 -5.13 -12.55
N TYR A 461 3.70 -4.49 -12.56
CA TYR A 461 4.62 -4.49 -11.43
C TYR A 461 4.30 -3.31 -10.51
N LEU A 462 4.35 -3.53 -9.20
CA LEU A 462 4.04 -2.51 -8.19
C LEU A 462 4.90 -2.63 -6.93
N ASN A 463 5.16 -1.50 -6.29
CA ASN A 463 5.69 -1.44 -4.93
C ASN A 463 4.53 -1.26 -3.95
N ARG A 464 4.55 -2.03 -2.85
CA ARG A 464 3.55 -2.02 -1.76
C ARG A 464 4.23 -1.61 -0.44
N ALA A 465 4.86 -0.43 -0.45
CA ALA A 465 5.51 0.22 0.70
C ALA A 465 6.50 -0.68 1.48
N GLY A 466 7.42 -1.33 0.76
CA GLY A 466 8.45 -2.19 1.37
C GLY A 466 8.57 -3.57 0.75
N GLU A 467 7.60 -3.93 -0.10
CA GLU A 467 7.60 -5.12 -0.94
C GLU A 467 7.40 -4.75 -2.41
N VAL A 468 8.01 -5.53 -3.30
CA VAL A 468 7.84 -5.50 -4.74
C VAL A 468 7.10 -6.77 -5.14
N GLY A 469 6.12 -6.63 -6.02
CA GLY A 469 5.46 -7.76 -6.65
C GLY A 469 4.87 -7.41 -8.00
N ARG A 470 4.04 -8.32 -8.52
CA ARG A 470 3.36 -8.16 -9.80
C ARG A 470 1.96 -8.74 -9.76
N ILE A 471 1.09 -8.26 -10.64
CA ILE A 471 -0.15 -8.92 -11.04
C ILE A 471 0.05 -9.31 -12.51
N VAL A 472 0.05 -10.61 -12.81
CA VAL A 472 0.02 -11.09 -14.21
C VAL A 472 -1.36 -10.78 -14.79
N ASP A 473 -1.45 -10.45 -16.08
CA ASP A 473 -2.73 -10.08 -16.69
C ASP A 473 -3.80 -11.19 -16.52
N GLY A 474 -4.97 -10.83 -16.00
CA GLY A 474 -6.03 -11.78 -15.58
C GLY A 474 -5.72 -12.65 -14.35
N GLY A 475 -4.55 -12.50 -13.72
CA GLY A 475 -4.10 -13.29 -12.57
C GLY A 475 -4.17 -12.56 -11.22
N GLY A 476 -3.71 -13.23 -10.17
CA GLY A 476 -3.60 -12.67 -8.82
C GLY A 476 -2.28 -11.92 -8.57
N TYR A 477 -2.14 -11.34 -7.38
CA TYR A 477 -0.90 -10.70 -6.92
C TYR A 477 0.15 -11.73 -6.48
N GLU A 478 1.35 -11.61 -7.04
CA GLU A 478 2.55 -12.38 -6.69
C GLU A 478 3.61 -11.49 -6.00
N PRO A 479 4.11 -11.85 -4.80
CA PRO A 479 5.33 -11.23 -4.27
C PRO A 479 6.59 -11.61 -5.08
N LEU A 480 7.55 -10.68 -5.13
CA LEU A 480 8.86 -10.86 -5.77
C LEU A 480 10.04 -10.51 -4.86
N ALA A 481 9.95 -9.49 -3.99
CA ALA A 481 10.97 -9.19 -2.99
C ALA A 481 10.41 -8.31 -1.87
N GLY A 482 10.65 -8.68 -0.61
CA GLY A 482 10.32 -7.86 0.57
C GLY A 482 11.57 -7.42 1.33
N GLY A 483 11.47 -6.31 2.06
CA GLY A 483 12.56 -5.80 2.92
C GLY A 483 13.07 -4.38 2.59
N PHE A 484 12.36 -3.63 1.74
CA PHE A 484 12.69 -2.22 1.48
C PHE A 484 12.13 -1.26 2.54
N ALA A 485 11.18 -1.72 3.36
CA ALA A 485 10.67 -0.93 4.49
C ALA A 485 11.74 -0.81 5.60
N VAL A 486 11.61 0.25 6.40
CA VAL A 486 12.40 0.45 7.61
C VAL A 486 11.46 0.82 8.75
N SER A 487 11.64 0.22 9.93
CA SER A 487 10.76 0.44 11.07
C SER A 487 11.05 1.78 11.75
N GLY A 488 10.19 2.78 11.56
CA GLY A 488 10.26 4.05 12.29
C GLY A 488 9.15 5.02 11.90
N LYS A 489 8.76 5.90 12.83
CA LYS A 489 7.74 6.95 12.62
C LYS A 489 8.12 8.07 11.64
N ASP A 490 9.26 7.92 10.98
CA ASP A 490 9.87 8.86 10.05
C ASP A 490 10.28 8.16 8.73
N PHE A 491 9.85 6.90 8.52
CA PHE A 491 10.10 6.17 7.29
C PHE A 491 9.26 6.72 6.14
N HIS A 492 9.91 7.02 5.02
CA HIS A 492 9.23 7.52 3.84
C HIS A 492 8.88 6.37 2.89
N ALA A 493 7.63 5.90 2.93
CA ALA A 493 7.12 4.79 2.13
C ALA A 493 6.87 5.11 0.63
N ASN A 494 7.52 6.14 0.09
CA ASN A 494 7.32 6.62 -1.28
C ASN A 494 8.29 5.92 -2.22
N ASN A 495 7.86 4.79 -2.79
CA ASN A 495 8.70 3.92 -3.59
C ASN A 495 8.17 3.81 -5.02
N GLY A 496 8.51 4.80 -5.85
CA GLY A 496 8.27 4.76 -7.29
C GLY A 496 8.91 3.52 -7.94
N LEU A 497 8.33 3.03 -9.04
CA LEU A 497 8.80 1.84 -9.75
C LEU A 497 8.73 2.04 -11.27
N VAL A 498 9.83 1.75 -11.98
CA VAL A 498 9.87 1.70 -13.45
C VAL A 498 10.68 0.52 -13.97
N ILE A 499 10.44 0.12 -15.21
CA ILE A 499 11.19 -0.95 -15.89
C ILE A 499 11.82 -0.39 -17.17
N SER A 500 13.14 -0.55 -17.33
CA SER A 500 13.91 -0.07 -18.48
C SER A 500 15.03 -1.06 -18.83
N ALA A 501 15.19 -1.38 -20.11
CA ALA A 501 16.26 -2.24 -20.65
C ALA A 501 16.44 -3.61 -19.92
N GLY A 502 15.34 -4.23 -19.45
CA GLY A 502 15.37 -5.50 -18.70
C GLY A 502 15.80 -5.38 -17.24
N TRP A 503 15.85 -4.16 -16.71
CA TRP A 503 16.04 -3.86 -15.29
C TRP A 503 14.78 -3.24 -14.70
N LEU A 504 14.40 -3.65 -13.50
CA LEU A 504 13.40 -2.99 -12.67
C LEU A 504 14.13 -2.04 -11.72
N TYR A 505 13.74 -0.77 -11.72
CA TYR A 505 14.27 0.29 -10.85
C TYR A 505 13.22 0.69 -9.82
N ILE A 506 13.68 1.00 -8.61
CA ILE A 506 12.88 1.46 -7.49
C ILE A 506 13.55 2.68 -6.89
N SER A 507 12.78 3.72 -6.63
CA SER A 507 13.18 4.74 -5.67
C SER A 507 12.85 4.25 -4.26
N ALA A 508 13.76 4.39 -3.30
CA ALA A 508 13.60 3.83 -1.96
C ALA A 508 13.88 4.91 -0.89
N GLY A 509 12.85 5.31 -0.16
CA GLY A 509 12.92 6.34 0.86
C GLY A 509 13.78 5.97 2.07
N GLY A 510 14.31 6.99 2.77
CA GLY A 510 15.02 6.86 4.04
C GLY A 510 14.13 7.04 5.27
N VAL A 511 14.76 7.04 6.46
CA VAL A 511 14.09 7.27 7.76
C VAL A 511 14.50 8.56 8.46
N ARG A 512 15.55 9.25 8.00
CA ARG A 512 16.07 10.42 8.70
C ARG A 512 15.54 11.69 8.07
N ASP A 513 14.91 12.55 8.87
CA ASP A 513 14.37 13.81 8.39
C ASP A 513 15.49 14.84 8.15
N GLY A 514 16.59 14.72 8.89
CA GLY A 514 17.89 15.29 8.51
C GLY A 514 18.29 16.48 9.36
N TYR A 515 17.48 17.54 9.39
CA TYR A 515 17.79 18.73 10.20
C TYR A 515 17.26 18.62 11.64
N ALA A 516 16.02 18.11 11.81
CA ALA A 516 15.40 17.91 13.13
C ALA A 516 16.17 16.90 14.01
N ASP A 517 16.78 15.89 13.39
CA ASP A 517 17.62 14.87 14.05
C ASP A 517 19.05 15.35 14.37
N GLY A 518 19.35 16.62 14.06
CA GLY A 518 20.69 17.20 14.07
C GLY A 518 21.54 16.82 12.84
N ILE A 519 22.53 17.64 12.53
CA ILE A 519 23.50 17.38 11.45
C ILE A 519 24.23 16.05 11.73
N ILE A 520 24.44 15.23 10.69
CA ILE A 520 25.26 14.02 10.81
C ILE A 520 26.73 14.42 10.95
N VAL A 521 27.20 14.51 12.19
CA VAL A 521 28.61 14.80 12.51
C VAL A 521 29.46 13.58 12.20
N LEU A 522 30.26 13.70 11.15
CA LEU A 522 31.27 12.71 10.77
C LEU A 522 32.23 12.44 11.94
N HIS A 523 32.60 11.19 12.14
CA HIS A 523 33.68 10.78 13.05
C HIS A 523 34.84 10.24 12.23
N ASP A 524 36.06 10.43 12.73
CA ASP A 524 37.33 10.17 12.03
C ASP A 524 37.70 8.67 11.97
N GLY A 525 36.80 7.84 11.45
CA GLY A 525 36.89 6.38 11.43
C GLY A 525 37.26 5.77 10.07
N GLU A 526 37.26 4.43 10.02
CA GLU A 526 37.73 3.65 8.86
C GLU A 526 36.77 3.64 7.65
N LEU A 527 35.51 4.04 7.84
CA LEU A 527 34.50 4.09 6.77
C LEU A 527 34.44 5.46 6.10
N PRO A 528 34.30 5.56 4.76
CA PRO A 528 34.07 6.83 4.09
C PRO A 528 32.85 7.58 4.63
N ALA A 529 33.00 8.88 4.79
CA ALA A 529 31.97 9.80 5.30
C ALA A 529 30.62 9.64 4.58
N GLU A 530 30.67 9.53 3.25
CA GLU A 530 29.52 9.30 2.37
C GLU A 530 28.76 8.03 2.73
N THR A 531 29.47 6.94 2.98
CA THR A 531 28.91 5.61 3.26
C THR A 531 28.28 5.59 4.66
N LEU A 532 28.94 6.19 5.65
CA LEU A 532 28.38 6.37 6.99
C LEU A 532 27.11 7.23 6.95
N ALA A 533 27.14 8.38 6.26
CA ALA A 533 26.02 9.30 6.16
C ALA A 533 24.81 8.67 5.43
N THR A 534 25.06 7.90 4.35
CA THR A 534 24.02 7.15 3.64
C THR A 534 23.38 6.08 4.53
N ASN A 535 24.18 5.29 5.25
CA ASN A 535 23.66 4.23 6.11
C ASN A 535 22.86 4.76 7.32
N VAL A 536 23.22 5.95 7.83
CA VAL A 536 22.44 6.65 8.87
C VAL A 536 21.13 7.23 8.31
N ALA A 537 21.11 7.77 7.09
CA ALA A 537 19.88 8.19 6.42
C ALA A 537 18.92 7.01 6.13
N ALA A 538 19.50 5.86 5.79
CA ALA A 538 18.80 4.62 5.47
C ALA A 538 18.39 3.78 6.70
N GLY A 539 18.68 4.24 7.93
CA GLY A 539 18.30 3.54 9.17
C GLY A 539 18.94 2.16 9.33
N GLY A 540 20.08 1.92 8.69
CA GLY A 540 20.74 0.61 8.64
C GLY A 540 20.20 -0.36 7.57
N ASN A 541 19.15 -0.02 6.83
CA ASN A 541 18.71 -0.82 5.68
C ASN A 541 19.62 -0.52 4.46
N PRO A 542 20.27 -1.53 3.83
CA PRO A 542 21.18 -1.30 2.71
C PRO A 542 20.49 -0.88 1.39
N PHE A 543 19.15 -0.95 1.31
CA PHE A 543 18.39 -0.57 0.12
C PHE A 543 17.64 0.76 0.25
N ALA A 544 17.48 1.30 1.46
CA ALA A 544 16.80 2.58 1.72
C ALA A 544 17.71 3.80 1.42
N ALA A 545 17.11 4.98 1.28
CA ALA A 545 17.77 6.26 0.92
C ALA A 545 18.59 6.20 -0.40
N ARG A 546 18.05 5.49 -1.41
CA ARG A 546 18.75 5.08 -2.64
C ARG A 546 17.81 5.00 -3.84
N ILE A 547 18.37 4.98 -5.05
CA ILE A 547 17.74 4.30 -6.20
C ILE A 547 18.37 2.92 -6.31
N VAL A 548 17.55 1.88 -6.26
CA VAL A 548 17.98 0.47 -6.35
C VAL A 548 17.42 -0.18 -7.61
N ARG A 549 18.08 -1.23 -8.11
CA ARG A 549 17.67 -1.95 -9.32
C ARG A 549 17.92 -3.44 -9.25
N ALA A 550 17.06 -4.23 -9.89
CA ALA A 550 17.27 -5.66 -10.10
C ALA A 550 17.20 -5.99 -11.60
N ARG A 551 17.94 -7.02 -12.01
CA ARG A 551 17.72 -7.69 -13.30
C ARG A 551 16.35 -8.37 -13.25
N LEU A 552 15.45 -8.05 -14.19
CA LEU A 552 14.05 -8.48 -14.09
C LEU A 552 13.90 -10.00 -14.23
N ASP A 553 14.67 -10.61 -15.14
CA ASP A 553 14.81 -12.06 -15.27
C ASP A 553 15.35 -12.71 -13.99
N ARG A 554 16.40 -12.15 -13.39
CA ARG A 554 16.95 -12.61 -12.10
C ARG A 554 15.92 -12.52 -10.97
N LEU A 555 15.22 -11.40 -10.84
CA LEU A 555 14.20 -11.17 -9.79
C LEU A 555 13.02 -12.14 -9.91
N LEU A 556 12.53 -12.40 -11.14
CA LEU A 556 11.44 -13.34 -11.37
C LEU A 556 11.83 -14.80 -11.04
N ALA A 557 13.10 -15.15 -11.21
CA ALA A 557 13.64 -16.48 -10.90
C ALA A 557 13.97 -16.68 -9.41
N GLU A 558 14.67 -15.71 -8.79
CA GLU A 558 15.16 -15.83 -7.40
C GLU A 558 14.12 -15.44 -6.35
N ARG A 559 13.18 -14.53 -6.68
CA ARG A 559 12.17 -13.96 -5.77
C ARG A 559 12.73 -13.52 -4.40
N SER A 560 13.91 -12.89 -4.43
CA SER A 560 14.63 -12.42 -3.23
C SER A 560 15.08 -10.98 -3.40
N ILE A 561 15.17 -10.24 -2.29
CA ILE A 561 15.76 -8.90 -2.26
C ILE A 561 17.26 -8.93 -2.63
N GLY A 562 17.93 -10.07 -2.49
CA GLY A 562 19.30 -10.29 -2.99
C GLY A 562 19.48 -10.18 -4.52
N ALA A 563 18.38 -10.07 -5.28
CA ALA A 563 18.40 -9.72 -6.70
C ALA A 563 18.70 -8.23 -6.97
N PHE A 564 18.58 -7.36 -5.95
CA PHE A 564 18.76 -5.92 -6.07
C PHE A 564 20.19 -5.44 -5.75
N GLN A 565 20.58 -4.35 -6.41
CA GLN A 565 21.82 -3.62 -6.17
C GLN A 565 21.59 -2.10 -6.28
N THR A 566 22.41 -1.30 -5.62
CA THR A 566 22.35 0.16 -5.70
C THR A 566 22.62 0.64 -7.12
N ALA A 567 21.84 1.61 -7.60
CA ALA A 567 22.00 2.29 -8.88
C ALA A 567 22.45 3.75 -8.69
N ALA A 568 21.96 4.41 -7.64
CA ALA A 568 22.39 5.70 -7.14
C ALA A 568 22.19 5.80 -5.62
N ARG A 569 22.99 6.62 -4.95
CA ARG A 569 22.92 6.85 -3.49
C ARG A 569 23.09 8.32 -3.13
N GLY A 570 22.91 8.66 -1.86
CA GLY A 570 23.01 10.03 -1.38
C GLY A 570 21.79 10.88 -1.80
N VAL A 571 20.61 10.27 -1.70
CA VAL A 571 19.26 10.83 -1.85
C VAL A 571 18.50 10.60 -0.54
N ARG A 572 17.44 11.36 -0.24
CA ARG A 572 16.71 11.28 1.05
C ARG A 572 15.43 10.44 0.96
N ASN A 573 14.49 10.89 0.15
CA ASN A 573 13.17 10.32 -0.06
C ASN A 573 12.82 10.51 -1.55
N PRO A 574 13.43 9.71 -2.44
CA PRO A 574 13.13 9.82 -3.85
C PRO A 574 11.73 9.27 -4.13
N TYR A 575 10.76 10.16 -4.44
CA TYR A 575 9.34 9.82 -4.50
C TYR A 575 8.96 9.23 -5.86
N GLY A 576 8.99 10.06 -6.89
CA GLY A 576 8.60 9.71 -8.25
C GLY A 576 9.80 9.22 -9.05
N ILE A 577 9.57 8.27 -9.96
CA ILE A 577 10.58 7.78 -10.89
C ILE A 577 9.96 7.53 -12.28
N ALA A 578 10.66 7.94 -13.33
CA ALA A 578 10.22 7.87 -14.72
C ALA A 578 11.35 7.42 -15.65
N VAL A 579 11.00 7.00 -16.87
CA VAL A 579 11.94 6.64 -17.93
C VAL A 579 11.65 7.52 -19.14
N ASP A 580 12.69 8.10 -19.75
CA ASP A 580 12.54 8.83 -21.02
C ASP A 580 12.81 7.94 -22.26
N PRO A 581 12.47 8.40 -23.48
CA PRO A 581 12.68 7.63 -24.71
C PRO A 581 14.14 7.23 -25.00
N PHE A 582 15.12 7.80 -24.28
CA PHE A 582 16.53 7.46 -24.38
C PHE A 582 16.95 6.40 -23.36
N GLY A 583 16.03 5.89 -22.54
CA GLY A 583 16.25 4.88 -21.50
C GLY A 583 16.85 5.44 -20.20
N ARG A 584 16.89 6.77 -20.03
CA ARG A 584 17.43 7.42 -18.84
C ARG A 584 16.38 7.46 -17.73
N ILE A 585 16.83 7.38 -16.49
CA ILE A 585 16.00 7.28 -15.30
C ILE A 585 15.94 8.65 -14.63
N TRP A 586 14.74 9.22 -14.62
CA TRP A 586 14.42 10.50 -13.99
C TRP A 586 13.77 10.24 -12.64
N PHE A 587 14.08 11.05 -11.63
CA PHE A 587 13.40 10.97 -10.33
C PHE A 587 13.29 12.32 -9.62
N THR A 588 12.38 12.38 -8.65
CA THR A 588 12.20 13.51 -7.73
C THR A 588 12.70 13.12 -6.35
N ASP A 589 13.45 13.98 -5.66
CA ASP A 589 13.86 13.76 -4.26
C ASP A 589 13.24 14.84 -3.34
N ASN A 590 12.90 14.45 -2.10
CA ASN A 590 12.30 15.33 -1.10
C ASN A 590 13.35 15.69 -0.06
N GLY A 591 13.63 16.98 0.06
CA GLY A 591 14.65 17.52 0.93
C GLY A 591 14.42 17.29 2.42
N ALA A 592 15.42 17.60 3.24
CA ALA A 592 15.28 17.61 4.68
C ALA A 592 14.27 18.69 5.11
N THR A 593 13.32 18.34 5.98
CA THR A 593 12.41 19.35 6.52
C THR A 593 13.13 20.25 7.53
N ASN A 594 12.50 21.38 7.89
CA ASN A 594 12.96 22.30 8.94
C ASN A 594 14.35 22.95 8.71
N VAL A 595 14.91 22.83 7.50
CA VAL A 595 16.16 23.50 7.09
C VAL A 595 15.96 25.03 7.02
N HIS A 596 16.90 25.78 7.58
CA HIS A 596 16.89 27.25 7.52
C HIS A 596 16.98 27.75 6.07
N GLY A 597 16.23 28.80 5.73
CA GLY A 597 16.06 29.29 4.35
C GLY A 597 17.32 29.82 3.63
N ASP A 598 18.46 29.91 4.32
CA ASP A 598 19.76 30.23 3.71
C ASP A 598 20.47 29.01 3.10
N PHE A 599 19.95 27.80 3.33
CA PHE A 599 20.47 26.53 2.82
C PHE A 599 19.43 25.83 1.93
N ASN A 600 19.88 25.11 0.90
CA ASN A 600 19.02 24.21 0.13
C ASN A 600 18.66 22.98 0.97
N ALA A 601 17.37 22.61 1.00
CA ALA A 601 16.88 21.40 1.67
C ALA A 601 17.18 20.11 0.90
N GLY A 602 17.39 20.17 -0.42
CA GLY A 602 17.47 19.00 -1.30
C GLY A 602 16.13 18.57 -1.90
N ASP A 603 15.18 19.49 -2.07
CA ASP A 603 14.00 19.25 -2.93
C ASP A 603 14.42 19.40 -4.40
N GLU A 604 14.58 18.28 -5.11
CA GLU A 604 15.34 18.25 -6.37
C GLU A 604 14.71 17.32 -7.43
N VAL A 605 15.08 17.54 -8.70
CA VAL A 605 14.77 16.65 -9.82
C VAL A 605 16.08 16.21 -10.49
N ASP A 606 16.23 14.90 -10.66
CA ASP A 606 17.48 14.21 -10.92
C ASP A 606 17.46 13.30 -12.15
N LEU A 607 18.67 12.94 -12.61
CA LEU A 607 18.88 12.13 -13.80
C LEU A 607 20.04 11.13 -13.67
N LEU A 608 19.68 9.85 -13.54
CA LEU A 608 20.58 8.72 -13.71
C LEU A 608 20.53 8.23 -15.16
N ASP A 609 21.67 8.18 -15.85
CA ASP A 609 21.82 7.41 -17.10
C ASP A 609 22.44 6.04 -16.80
N PRO A 610 21.70 4.92 -16.93
CA PRO A 610 22.26 3.60 -16.65
C PRO A 610 23.47 3.23 -17.53
N ARG A 611 23.64 3.89 -18.68
CA ARG A 611 24.74 3.64 -19.63
C ARG A 611 26.05 4.30 -19.20
N THR A 612 26.02 5.26 -18.27
CA THR A 612 27.24 5.87 -17.70
C THR A 612 27.71 5.19 -16.43
N LEU A 613 27.02 4.15 -15.96
CA LEU A 613 27.46 3.34 -14.82
C LEU A 613 28.69 2.51 -15.19
N SER A 614 29.68 2.50 -14.30
CA SER A 614 30.95 1.77 -14.49
C SER A 614 30.75 0.25 -14.47
N ALA A 615 31.77 -0.50 -14.90
CA ALA A 615 31.76 -1.97 -14.78
C ALA A 615 31.56 -2.42 -13.31
N ALA A 616 32.19 -1.73 -12.36
CA ALA A 616 32.04 -1.98 -10.92
C ALA A 616 30.60 -1.72 -10.43
N ALA A 617 30.01 -0.57 -10.80
CA ALA A 617 28.62 -0.24 -10.45
C ALA A 617 27.56 -1.13 -11.13
N ASN A 618 27.92 -1.77 -12.25
CA ASN A 618 27.09 -2.79 -12.88
C ASN A 618 27.26 -4.19 -12.24
N ALA A 619 28.41 -4.46 -11.61
CA ALA A 619 28.69 -5.66 -10.82
C ALA A 619 28.31 -5.54 -9.33
N GLY A 620 27.69 -4.43 -8.92
CA GLY A 620 27.13 -4.24 -7.58
C GLY A 620 28.03 -3.48 -6.57
N ASP A 621 29.18 -2.94 -6.98
CA ASP A 621 29.94 -2.04 -6.10
C ASP A 621 29.18 -0.72 -5.90
N GLU A 622 28.57 -0.57 -4.73
CA GLU A 622 27.86 0.64 -4.33
C GLU A 622 28.76 1.88 -4.40
N ASN A 623 30.04 1.79 -4.04
CA ASN A 623 30.91 2.97 -3.98
C ASN A 623 31.11 3.60 -5.36
N ALA A 624 31.14 2.77 -6.40
CA ALA A 624 31.26 3.16 -7.80
C ALA A 624 29.97 3.73 -8.43
N THR A 625 28.84 3.76 -7.71
CA THR A 625 27.61 4.43 -8.17
C THR A 625 27.71 5.95 -8.04
N PRO A 626 26.84 6.73 -8.71
CA PRO A 626 26.74 8.18 -8.50
C PRO A 626 26.24 8.52 -7.08
N TYR A 627 26.72 9.65 -6.56
CA TYR A 627 26.29 10.26 -5.30
C TYR A 627 25.61 11.60 -5.58
N TYR A 628 24.45 11.87 -4.97
CA TYR A 628 23.65 13.09 -5.22
C TYR A 628 23.76 14.17 -4.12
N GLY A 629 24.47 13.88 -3.03
CA GLY A 629 24.88 14.90 -2.04
C GLY A 629 24.17 14.82 -0.70
N PHE A 630 22.96 14.27 -0.61
CA PHE A 630 22.27 14.10 0.66
C PHE A 630 22.96 13.04 1.54
N PRO A 631 23.07 13.23 2.87
CA PRO A 631 22.71 14.43 3.65
C PRO A 631 23.86 15.44 3.79
N MET A 632 25.05 15.17 3.26
CA MET A 632 26.25 15.97 3.55
C MET A 632 26.21 17.38 2.93
N ALA A 633 25.48 17.56 1.83
CA ALA A 633 25.18 18.88 1.24
C ALA A 633 24.55 19.86 2.24
N LEU A 634 23.72 19.36 3.17
CA LEU A 634 23.07 20.18 4.22
C LEU A 634 24.07 20.74 5.23
N GLY A 635 25.20 20.05 5.43
CA GLY A 635 26.30 20.51 6.28
C GLY A 635 27.23 21.53 5.59
N GLY A 636 26.87 22.01 4.39
CA GLY A 636 27.74 22.86 3.57
C GLY A 636 28.93 22.13 2.95
N VAL A 637 29.04 20.81 3.13
CA VAL A 637 30.04 20.00 2.42
C VAL A 637 29.55 19.82 0.99
N ASN A 638 30.34 20.26 0.02
CA ASN A 638 30.13 19.95 -1.39
C ASN A 638 31.44 19.42 -1.97
N LYS A 639 31.38 18.39 -2.81
CA LYS A 639 32.56 17.81 -3.47
C LYS A 639 32.33 17.79 -4.97
N ASP A 640 33.29 18.29 -5.74
CA ASP A 640 33.22 18.45 -7.19
C ASP A 640 32.75 17.19 -7.94
N TRP A 641 33.04 16.00 -7.42
CA TRP A 641 32.70 14.72 -8.04
C TRP A 641 31.26 14.24 -7.80
N TRP A 642 30.47 14.92 -6.98
CA TRP A 642 29.05 14.61 -6.83
C TRP A 642 28.27 14.91 -8.12
N THR A 643 27.11 14.27 -8.24
CA THR A 643 26.13 14.59 -9.27
C THR A 643 25.33 15.79 -8.78
N ALA A 644 25.45 16.92 -9.47
CA ALA A 644 24.55 18.04 -9.23
C ALA A 644 23.18 17.74 -9.89
N PRO A 645 22.06 18.14 -9.25
CA PRO A 645 20.73 17.89 -9.78
C PRO A 645 20.49 18.55 -11.14
N VAL A 646 19.45 18.09 -11.81
CA VAL A 646 19.00 18.73 -13.06
C VAL A 646 18.22 20.01 -12.77
N LEU A 647 17.45 20.03 -11.69
CA LEU A 647 16.65 21.17 -11.26
C LEU A 647 16.54 21.19 -9.72
N VAL A 648 17.00 22.28 -9.10
CA VAL A 648 16.76 22.57 -7.67
C VAL A 648 15.42 23.25 -7.51
N LEU A 649 14.61 22.81 -6.54
CA LEU A 649 13.31 23.39 -6.20
C LEU A 649 13.41 24.23 -4.91
N PRO A 650 12.39 25.06 -4.58
CA PRO A 650 12.36 25.75 -3.29
C PRO A 650 12.22 24.78 -2.11
N ASN A 651 12.87 25.07 -0.98
CA ASN A 651 12.71 24.26 0.24
C ASN A 651 11.24 24.04 0.62
N SER A 652 10.94 22.82 1.03
CA SER A 652 9.62 22.27 1.33
C SER A 652 8.70 22.10 0.12
N ALA A 653 9.22 22.15 -1.12
CA ALA A 653 8.41 21.90 -2.32
C ALA A 653 7.87 20.47 -2.37
N ALA A 654 8.62 19.50 -1.83
CA ALA A 654 8.26 18.10 -1.72
C ALA A 654 7.67 17.52 -3.04
N PRO A 655 8.52 17.35 -4.08
CA PRO A 655 8.09 16.86 -5.38
C PRO A 655 7.63 15.40 -5.34
N THR A 656 6.62 15.04 -6.14
CA THR A 656 5.98 13.71 -6.14
C THR A 656 6.11 13.04 -7.51
N GLY A 657 5.00 12.58 -8.10
CA GLY A 657 4.97 11.89 -9.39
C GLY A 657 5.63 12.68 -10.51
N ILE A 658 6.28 11.94 -11.40
CA ILE A 658 7.10 12.45 -12.50
C ILE A 658 6.87 11.59 -13.75
N THR A 659 6.89 12.19 -14.93
CA THR A 659 6.73 11.50 -16.20
C THR A 659 7.39 12.25 -17.36
N TRP A 660 7.61 11.57 -18.49
CA TRP A 660 8.08 12.20 -19.73
C TRP A 660 6.91 12.37 -20.71
N ALA A 661 6.67 13.61 -21.16
CA ALA A 661 5.70 13.92 -22.21
C ALA A 661 6.14 15.17 -22.98
N TYR A 662 5.75 15.28 -24.25
CA TYR A 662 5.97 16.48 -25.09
C TYR A 662 7.43 16.98 -25.06
N ASP A 663 8.38 16.06 -25.18
CA ASP A 663 9.84 16.25 -25.12
C ASP A 663 10.37 16.94 -23.84
N THR A 664 9.61 16.86 -22.75
CA THR A 664 10.00 17.33 -21.42
C THR A 664 9.62 16.37 -20.30
N ILE A 665 10.10 16.70 -19.10
CA ILE A 665 9.63 16.14 -17.85
C ILE A 665 8.47 16.98 -17.30
N PHE A 666 7.38 16.30 -16.96
CA PHE A 666 6.32 16.83 -16.09
C PHE A 666 6.50 16.22 -14.69
N PHE A 667 6.33 17.01 -13.65
CA PHE A 667 6.42 16.57 -12.27
C PHE A 667 5.44 17.36 -11.39
N ALA A 668 5.00 16.77 -10.28
CA ALA A 668 4.15 17.43 -9.31
C ALA A 668 4.95 17.90 -8.09
N ASN A 669 4.50 18.98 -7.45
CA ASN A 669 4.86 19.33 -6.07
C ASN A 669 3.62 19.14 -5.21
N TYR A 670 3.72 18.38 -4.11
CA TYR A 670 2.62 18.32 -3.14
C TYR A 670 2.71 19.44 -2.10
N GLY A 671 3.93 19.89 -1.75
CA GLY A 671 4.19 20.77 -0.62
C GLY A 671 4.07 22.26 -0.96
N ARG A 672 5.10 23.02 -0.61
CA ARG A 672 5.22 24.44 -0.98
C ARG A 672 5.06 24.60 -2.49
N ASP A 673 4.38 25.68 -2.88
CA ASP A 673 4.14 26.01 -4.28
C ASP A 673 3.44 24.84 -5.03
N PRO A 674 2.27 24.36 -4.56
CA PRO A 674 1.68 23.08 -4.97
C PRO A 674 1.08 23.07 -6.37
N GLY A 675 1.18 21.93 -7.05
CA GLY A 675 0.54 21.70 -8.34
C GLY A 675 1.34 20.85 -9.32
N LEU A 676 0.94 20.89 -10.59
CA LEU A 676 1.66 20.26 -11.70
C LEU A 676 2.63 21.27 -12.32
N PHE A 677 3.87 20.84 -12.54
CA PHE A 677 4.95 21.57 -13.18
C PHE A 677 5.45 20.83 -14.43
N ARG A 678 6.16 21.56 -15.28
CA ARG A 678 7.07 20.99 -16.28
C ARG A 678 8.45 21.61 -16.18
N MET A 679 9.45 20.90 -16.67
CA MET A 679 10.76 21.48 -16.97
C MET A 679 10.68 22.32 -18.27
N ALA A 680 11.33 23.47 -18.29
CA ALA A 680 11.49 24.32 -19.47
C ALA A 680 12.86 25.02 -19.50
N ASN A 681 13.26 25.58 -20.63
CA ASN A 681 14.53 26.30 -20.78
C ASN A 681 14.31 27.81 -20.97
N ALA A 682 14.66 28.61 -19.96
CA ALA A 682 14.62 30.06 -20.01
C ALA A 682 16.05 30.62 -20.13
N GLY A 683 16.39 31.17 -21.31
CA GLY A 683 17.68 31.85 -21.54
C GLY A 683 18.92 30.96 -21.41
N GLY A 684 18.79 29.64 -21.61
CA GLY A 684 19.85 28.66 -21.38
C GLY A 684 19.83 28.00 -20.00
N ARG A 685 18.96 28.45 -19.08
CA ARG A 685 18.79 27.86 -17.74
C ARG A 685 17.54 26.98 -17.70
N ILE A 686 17.67 25.78 -17.15
CA ILE A 686 16.52 24.93 -16.81
C ILE A 686 15.72 25.58 -15.67
N ILE A 687 14.39 25.55 -15.77
CA ILE A 687 13.45 26.07 -14.77
C ILE A 687 12.25 25.14 -14.60
N ALA A 688 11.56 25.27 -13.47
CA ALA A 688 10.20 24.79 -13.27
C ALA A 688 9.19 25.85 -13.78
N GLU A 689 8.30 25.49 -14.70
CA GLU A 689 7.09 26.27 -15.01
C GLU A 689 5.88 25.56 -14.39
N ARG A 690 5.12 26.21 -13.50
CA ARG A 690 3.86 25.65 -12.97
C ARG A 690 2.80 25.69 -14.07
N ILE A 691 2.24 24.54 -14.42
CA ILE A 691 1.20 24.39 -15.43
C ILE A 691 -0.19 24.48 -14.80
N MET A 692 -0.37 24.01 -13.56
CA MET A 692 -1.66 23.99 -12.86
C MET A 692 -1.43 24.14 -11.35
N HIS A 693 -2.17 25.00 -10.67
CA HIS A 693 -2.21 25.07 -9.20
C HIS A 693 -3.16 24.00 -8.66
N ASN A 694 -2.71 23.13 -7.75
CA ASN A 694 -3.58 22.24 -6.96
C ASN A 694 -2.83 21.57 -5.78
N TRP A 695 -3.43 21.50 -4.60
CA TRP A 695 -2.96 20.67 -3.47
C TRP A 695 -3.88 19.43 -3.26
N PRO A 696 -3.33 18.23 -2.99
CA PRO A 696 -1.99 17.74 -3.31
C PRO A 696 -2.04 16.97 -4.63
N VAL A 697 -1.14 17.26 -5.57
CA VAL A 697 -0.92 16.36 -6.72
C VAL A 697 0.13 15.32 -6.31
N GLN A 698 -0.16 14.03 -6.51
CA GLN A 698 0.71 12.92 -6.09
C GLN A 698 1.13 12.05 -7.28
N ALA A 699 0.17 11.61 -8.10
CA ALA A 699 0.46 10.80 -9.27
C ALA A 699 0.55 11.66 -10.53
N VAL A 700 1.54 11.38 -11.38
CA VAL A 700 1.70 11.94 -12.74
C VAL A 700 2.15 10.80 -13.64
N THR A 701 1.51 10.62 -14.80
CA THR A 701 1.87 9.60 -15.79
C THR A 701 1.56 10.06 -17.21
N THR A 702 2.00 9.32 -18.22
CA THR A 702 1.75 9.62 -19.63
C THR A 702 1.07 8.43 -20.30
N ALA A 703 -0.03 8.69 -20.99
CA ALA A 703 -0.81 7.70 -21.71
C ALA A 703 -0.20 7.35 -23.08
N PRO A 704 -0.58 6.21 -23.70
CA PRO A 704 -0.08 5.82 -25.02
C PRO A 704 -0.42 6.80 -26.16
N ASP A 705 -1.39 7.70 -25.97
CA ASP A 705 -1.73 8.80 -26.88
C ASP A 705 -0.90 10.08 -26.66
N GLY A 706 0.02 10.06 -25.68
CA GLY A 706 0.84 11.20 -25.27
C GLY A 706 0.20 12.12 -24.22
N ALA A 707 -1.06 11.91 -23.84
CA ALA A 707 -1.72 12.73 -22.84
C ALA A 707 -1.08 12.57 -21.45
N VAL A 708 -0.86 13.68 -20.75
CA VAL A 708 -0.40 13.65 -19.34
C VAL A 708 -1.62 13.42 -18.47
N TRP A 709 -1.55 12.47 -17.56
CA TRP A 709 -2.60 12.22 -16.56
C TRP A 709 -2.07 12.51 -15.17
N ILE A 710 -2.91 13.11 -14.33
CA ILE A 710 -2.60 13.39 -12.92
C ILE A 710 -3.66 12.83 -11.97
N GLY A 711 -3.22 12.48 -10.77
CA GLY A 711 -4.06 12.07 -9.64
C GLY A 711 -3.78 12.92 -8.41
N THR A 712 -4.84 13.43 -7.78
CA THR A 712 -4.75 14.22 -6.55
C THR A 712 -4.95 13.35 -5.30
N GLY A 713 -4.45 13.82 -4.15
CA GLY A 713 -4.79 13.22 -2.85
C GLY A 713 -6.25 13.44 -2.42
N THR A 714 -6.98 14.31 -3.11
CA THR A 714 -8.44 14.46 -3.00
C THR A 714 -9.20 13.61 -4.03
N GLY A 715 -8.53 12.70 -4.75
CA GLY A 715 -9.20 11.73 -5.63
C GLY A 715 -9.58 12.25 -7.01
N GLY A 716 -9.19 13.49 -7.35
CA GLY A 716 -9.39 14.05 -8.66
C GLY A 716 -8.46 13.40 -9.69
N LEU A 717 -9.04 12.77 -10.71
CA LEU A 717 -8.34 12.18 -11.85
C LEU A 717 -8.52 13.09 -13.07
N PHE A 718 -7.42 13.60 -13.63
CA PHE A 718 -7.47 14.53 -14.78
C PHE A 718 -6.57 14.07 -15.93
N ARG A 719 -7.06 14.21 -17.16
CA ARG A 719 -6.29 14.08 -18.41
C ARG A 719 -5.97 15.48 -18.95
N LEU A 720 -4.72 15.69 -19.36
CA LEU A 720 -4.21 16.94 -19.91
C LEU A 720 -3.66 16.74 -21.33
N VAL A 721 -4.11 17.59 -22.25
CA VAL A 721 -3.64 17.64 -23.65
C VAL A 721 -3.39 19.10 -24.08
N PRO A 722 -2.41 19.36 -24.97
CA PRO A 722 -2.16 20.68 -25.52
C PRO A 722 -3.12 21.01 -26.67
N GLY A 723 -3.30 22.29 -26.96
CA GLY A 723 -3.86 22.79 -28.22
C GLY A 723 -5.31 23.28 -28.17
N CYS A 724 -5.93 23.39 -26.99
CA CYS A 724 -7.22 24.07 -26.89
C CYS A 724 -7.09 25.58 -27.08
N VAL A 725 -8.00 26.15 -27.87
CA VAL A 725 -8.30 27.58 -27.89
C VAL A 725 -9.40 27.82 -26.85
N GLY A 726 -9.20 28.81 -25.97
CA GLY A 726 -10.15 29.17 -24.90
C GLY A 726 -11.28 30.09 -25.36
#